data_AF-A0A8X7WY59-F1
#
_entry.id   AF-A0A8X7WY59-F1
#
_cell.length_a   1.000
_cell.length_b   1.000
_cell.length_c   1.000
_cell.angle_alpha   90.00
_cell.angle_beta   90.00
_cell.angle_gamma   90.00
#
_symmetry.space_group_name_H-M   'P 1'
#
loop_
_entity.id
_entity.type
_entity.pdbx_description
1 polymer ?
#
loop_
_entity_poly.entity_id
_entity_poly.type
_entity_poly.pdbx_seq_one_letter_code
_entity_poly.pdbx_strand_id
1 'polypeptide(L)'
;MSDRKAVIKNADMSEDMQQDAVDCATQAMEKYNIEKDIAAYIKKIIQFKLKKKKSQFYHTILGNNSKTPDVVVSFHSNGEPSRGSSMAAEAGLLNAGLSVFEAQSSQLAAALEETGDVNGRVSSSGSQFSRCYEKLRSLGQARVSDNEAFRTEVHLLFDQLISENYEGLSGSASRVIEPQFNYNGYITLQDVCMLLVQACQLVRLNQEHLVSKLCQLIHHLLNRLQHMADLVGKDGILLRYSDLYQTDMELCRAALHCMANLCLGVPGQPYLEEPYRNSCFKTFLSVLQCVKQGDLCDVTCCGLLQSALKGIQSILNGGKMKLTQDEELGSLLAMLKKYMFFGLPGLNLEMPAILYPTPLPQYERSSSAKQEPTADVSSSARESGSKKRKSRGKNRKEVTDTRPEEEDNGEESGTLKMGTGLDKLKLTGGDAVVRKRVPTPQGLSLQSSCRRVTSSSDSEFSDPEGGLQSKLRLYQAKVRQSALHCFLSTVKCIEKKVLYGYWSCFVPDSSAVGSPQSLSLLTIALKDPSPKTRASALQVLSAILEGSKQFLSVAEDTSDHKQAFTPFSATLASSIRELHRCLLLALVAESSSQTLTQIIKCLANLALNAPYARLKPGLLSPLWRQIKPYIRHRDVNVRVSSLTLLGALVSTHAPLSEVEILLRQPCTAGMNNSGIATPQEARNTLEGYRKHPVNHSTDLQTAESWRKPNATYESPHDTGESLGENASQDSSWLLRFCISLVMLPREEIYSDSDTNSAGGGSSTYEPSPVRLEALQVLAHLVRGYFRVIQAHLLELGEVASKCMKETDASIQLHGAKLLEELGSGIIQQYKSDSNIPEGKIISVEEVLTFWLRVLSGPLVAALQNSHHPTLQTTACDAVSSILPEAFSRLSDKMQILCITVLLGLNHSENPLVKAASVRALGVYVLFPNLRQDVLFVADTANAILMSLEDRSPNVRAKAAWSLGNLTDTLIFNMETVGVCFQEDFSDLLLLKMFKSATRASNDKDRVKSNAVRALGNLLHFLQPHHIAKPHFLTVVEDSFQVLIQTVQGDATMKVRWNACYALGNAFRNTALPLGTASWTSEAFGVLTSVVKSCKNFKVRIKSAMALSIPSSRERYGSKEQFADVWGALVQALEKSEDTEDFLEYKYCASLRTQLCQALLHLIGLADEKDLDCISKTLAEKGEAFRAYFLHYHISTAEGSEVPPCLGLQERAQELEKVIVHLRSMEQVPQFPEAVVTYLENISQSCSGSAQAS
;
A
#
# COMPACT_ATOMS: atom_id res chain seq x y z
N MET A 1 1.19 34.19 15.35
CA MET A 1 1.54 33.85 13.96
C MET A 1 2.69 34.76 13.57
N SER A 2 3.90 34.23 13.54
CA SER A 2 4.96 34.77 12.69
C SER A 2 4.48 34.48 11.26
N ASP A 3 4.11 35.53 10.52
CA ASP A 3 3.59 35.40 9.15
C ASP A 3 4.64 34.71 8.27
N ARG A 4 4.47 33.41 8.04
CA ARG A 4 5.27 32.66 7.07
C ARG A 4 4.88 33.17 5.68
N LYS A 5 5.65 34.13 5.18
CA LYS A 5 5.42 34.69 3.86
C LYS A 5 6.11 33.77 2.85
N ALA A 6 5.38 33.37 1.82
CA ALA A 6 6.02 32.73 0.68
C ALA A 6 6.82 33.82 -0.06
N VAL A 7 8.14 33.64 -0.13
CA VAL A 7 9.05 34.59 -0.79
C VAL A 7 9.70 33.88 -1.98
N ILE A 8 9.64 34.51 -3.14
CA ILE A 8 10.22 33.95 -4.37
C ILE A 8 11.71 34.34 -4.40
N LYS A 9 12.60 33.34 -4.47
CA LYS A 9 14.06 33.61 -4.59
C LYS A 9 14.51 33.86 -6.02
N ASN A 10 13.99 33.08 -6.96
CA ASN A 10 14.30 33.11 -8.39
C ASN A 10 13.09 32.55 -9.15
N ALA A 11 12.63 33.26 -10.18
CA ALA A 11 11.49 32.84 -11.00
C ALA A 11 11.58 33.37 -12.44
N ASP A 12 11.52 32.46 -13.41
CA ASP A 12 11.38 32.78 -14.85
C ASP A 12 9.89 32.78 -15.27
N MET A 13 9.03 33.53 -14.56
CA MET A 13 7.59 33.65 -14.88
C MET A 13 7.06 35.06 -14.55
N SER A 14 5.91 35.47 -15.11
CA SER A 14 5.35 36.83 -14.94
C SER A 14 4.92 37.14 -13.50
N GLU A 15 4.93 38.42 -13.10
CA GLU A 15 4.57 38.88 -11.74
C GLU A 15 3.18 38.39 -11.29
N ASP A 16 2.19 38.38 -12.18
CA ASP A 16 0.84 37.85 -11.89
C ASP A 16 0.86 36.35 -11.53
N MET A 17 1.73 35.56 -12.17
CA MET A 17 1.87 34.13 -11.91
C MET A 17 2.69 33.86 -10.63
N GLN A 18 3.65 34.74 -10.36
CA GLN A 18 4.39 34.75 -9.11
C GLN A 18 3.44 35.01 -7.92
N GLN A 19 2.52 35.96 -8.06
CA GLN A 19 1.49 36.22 -7.04
C GLN A 19 0.52 35.04 -6.87
N ASP A 20 0.02 34.46 -7.98
CA ASP A 20 -0.83 33.26 -7.95
C ASP A 20 -0.14 32.07 -7.24
N ALA A 21 1.18 31.94 -7.40
CA ALA A 21 1.99 30.91 -6.76
C ALA A 21 2.22 31.18 -5.26
N VAL A 22 2.45 32.44 -4.89
CA VAL A 22 2.53 32.89 -3.48
C VAL A 22 1.20 32.64 -2.77
N ASP A 23 0.07 32.95 -3.39
CA ASP A 23 -1.27 32.73 -2.84
C ASP A 23 -1.58 31.22 -2.70
N CYS A 24 -1.18 30.40 -3.68
CA CYS A 24 -1.31 28.94 -3.58
C CYS A 24 -0.41 28.33 -2.52
N ALA A 25 0.83 28.81 -2.38
CA ALA A 25 1.73 28.40 -1.32
C ALA A 25 1.14 28.77 0.04
N THR A 26 0.56 29.96 0.16
CA THR A 26 -0.12 30.44 1.36
C THR A 26 -1.31 29.53 1.73
N GLN A 27 -2.21 29.22 0.77
CA GLN A 27 -3.30 28.27 1.00
C GLN A 27 -2.84 26.85 1.32
N ALA A 28 -1.73 26.38 0.73
CA ALA A 28 -1.18 25.07 1.01
C ALA A 28 -0.62 24.97 2.43
N MET A 29 0.06 26.04 2.86
CA MET A 29 0.59 26.19 4.23
C MET A 29 -0.54 26.33 5.26
N GLU A 30 -1.71 26.84 4.89
CA GLU A 30 -2.90 26.87 5.77
C GLU A 30 -3.57 25.50 5.90
N LYS A 31 -3.50 24.66 4.87
CA LYS A 31 -4.29 23.42 4.74
C LYS A 31 -3.53 22.15 5.11
N TYR A 32 -2.21 22.14 4.96
CA TYR A 32 -1.37 20.98 5.26
C TYR A 32 -0.22 21.41 6.16
N ASN A 33 0.20 20.50 7.03
CA ASN A 33 1.22 20.76 8.05
C ASN A 33 2.46 19.87 7.91
N ILE A 34 2.44 18.97 6.93
CA ILE A 34 3.52 18.06 6.59
C ILE A 34 4.17 18.63 5.32
N GLU A 35 5.47 18.93 5.36
CA GLU A 35 6.18 19.54 4.21
C GLU A 35 6.01 18.74 2.92
N LYS A 36 5.98 17.41 3.01
CA LYS A 36 5.70 16.53 1.86
C LYS A 36 4.31 16.73 1.28
N ASP A 37 3.31 17.00 2.12
CA ASP A 37 1.92 17.20 1.70
C ASP A 37 1.65 18.64 1.26
N ILE A 38 2.30 19.63 1.89
CA ILE A 38 2.34 21.01 1.41
C ILE A 38 3.03 21.03 0.05
N ALA A 39 4.21 20.42 -0.08
CA ALA A 39 4.92 20.28 -1.35
C ALA A 39 4.09 19.51 -2.37
N ALA A 40 3.43 18.41 -2.00
CA ALA A 40 2.57 17.67 -2.90
C ALA A 40 1.31 18.45 -3.29
N TYR A 41 0.75 19.27 -2.41
CA TYR A 41 -0.43 20.09 -2.68
C TYR A 41 -0.11 21.35 -3.48
N ILE A 42 0.97 22.05 -3.15
CA ILE A 42 1.53 23.13 -3.97
C ILE A 42 1.88 22.55 -5.34
N LYS A 43 2.63 21.44 -5.40
CA LYS A 43 2.94 20.77 -6.66
C LYS A 43 1.66 20.38 -7.40
N LYS A 44 0.64 19.81 -6.75
CA LYS A 44 -0.61 19.42 -7.39
C LYS A 44 -1.44 20.62 -7.87
N ILE A 45 -1.55 21.70 -7.10
CA ILE A 45 -2.37 22.88 -7.40
C ILE A 45 -1.65 23.85 -8.34
N ILE A 46 -0.37 24.15 -8.11
CA ILE A 46 0.44 24.94 -9.04
C ILE A 46 0.57 24.18 -10.35
N GLN A 47 0.80 22.86 -10.36
CA GLN A 47 0.78 22.07 -11.60
C GLN A 47 -0.62 21.98 -12.24
N PHE A 48 -1.71 22.20 -11.49
CA PHE A 48 -3.08 22.27 -12.00
C PHE A 48 -3.43 23.67 -12.55
N LYS A 49 -3.01 24.75 -11.89
CA LYS A 49 -3.22 26.15 -12.32
C LYS A 49 -2.26 26.56 -13.45
N LEU A 50 -0.99 26.17 -13.40
CA LEU A 50 0.00 26.41 -14.47
C LEU A 50 -0.32 25.63 -15.75
N LYS A 51 -0.90 24.42 -15.65
CA LYS A 51 -1.45 23.68 -16.80
C LYS A 51 -2.59 24.42 -17.50
N LYS A 52 -3.23 25.39 -16.85
CA LYS A 52 -4.34 26.17 -17.40
C LYS A 52 -3.90 27.50 -18.04
N LYS A 53 -2.64 27.96 -17.84
CA LYS A 53 -2.17 29.31 -18.28
C LYS A 53 -0.97 29.36 -19.27
N LYS A 54 -0.32 28.24 -19.68
CA LYS A 54 0.61 28.01 -20.85
C LYS A 54 1.96 27.32 -20.52
N SER A 55 2.28 26.28 -21.32
CA SER A 55 3.53 25.76 -21.92
C SER A 55 4.96 25.76 -21.30
N GLN A 56 5.22 25.82 -19.99
CA GLN A 56 6.57 25.49 -19.44
C GLN A 56 6.54 24.67 -18.14
N PHE A 57 7.50 23.73 -17.97
CA PHE A 57 7.73 23.01 -16.70
C PHE A 57 8.64 23.81 -15.80
N TYR A 58 8.08 24.26 -14.69
CA TYR A 58 8.86 24.77 -13.58
C TYR A 58 9.03 23.66 -12.55
N HIS A 59 10.27 23.32 -12.23
CA HIS A 59 10.53 22.53 -11.03
C HIS A 59 10.50 23.47 -9.83
N THR A 60 9.50 23.30 -8.97
CA THR A 60 9.47 23.99 -7.68
C THR A 60 10.44 23.30 -6.74
N ILE A 61 11.49 24.01 -6.33
CA ILE A 61 12.39 23.61 -5.25
C ILE A 61 11.97 24.42 -4.02
N LEU A 62 11.52 23.71 -2.99
CA LEU A 62 11.22 24.27 -1.68
C LEU A 62 12.46 24.10 -0.82
N GLY A 63 13.00 25.21 -0.35
CA GLY A 63 14.08 25.22 0.63
C GLY A 63 13.75 26.18 1.77
N ASN A 64 14.11 25.83 2.99
CA ASN A 64 14.16 26.82 4.06
C ASN A 64 15.42 27.66 3.89
N ASN A 65 15.27 28.99 3.92
CA ASN A 65 16.42 29.86 4.06
C ASN A 65 16.94 29.65 5.49
N SER A 66 18.20 29.24 5.67
CA SER A 66 18.78 28.96 6.99
C SER A 66 18.90 30.18 7.92
N LYS A 67 18.35 31.34 7.51
CA LYS A 67 18.40 32.63 8.22
C LYS A 67 17.03 33.30 8.45
N THR A 68 15.91 32.85 7.84
CA THR A 68 14.55 33.41 8.06
C THR A 68 13.45 32.33 7.89
N PRO A 69 12.26 32.44 8.54
CA PRO A 69 11.22 31.40 8.55
C PRO A 69 10.32 31.38 7.28
N ASP A 70 10.81 31.91 6.16
CA ASP A 70 10.05 32.03 4.92
C ASP A 70 10.18 30.78 4.05
N VAL A 71 9.07 30.37 3.44
CA VAL A 71 9.08 29.29 2.44
C VAL A 71 9.62 29.89 1.15
N VAL A 72 10.85 29.50 0.81
CA VAL A 72 11.51 29.95 -0.42
C VAL A 72 11.07 29.06 -1.57
N VAL A 73 10.37 29.66 -2.52
CA VAL A 73 9.92 28.98 -3.73
C VAL A 73 10.86 29.37 -4.87
N SER A 74 11.63 28.40 -5.36
CA SER A 74 12.52 28.60 -6.53
C SER A 74 11.98 27.82 -7.71
N PHE A 75 11.76 28.50 -8.84
CA PHE A 75 11.25 27.89 -10.06
C PHE A 75 12.37 27.81 -11.10
N HIS A 76 12.80 26.58 -11.42
CA HIS A 76 13.81 26.35 -12.44
C HIS A 76 13.17 25.77 -13.70
N SER A 77 13.56 26.26 -14.88
CA SER A 77 13.33 25.59 -16.15
C SER A 77 14.38 24.47 -16.30
N ASN A 78 13.95 23.26 -16.68
CA ASN A 78 14.86 22.10 -16.72
C ASN A 78 15.92 22.25 -17.83
N GLY A 79 17.19 22.28 -17.45
CA GLY A 79 18.28 21.62 -18.19
C GLY A 79 18.41 20.17 -17.73
N GLU A 80 18.75 19.26 -18.64
CA GLU A 80 18.78 17.80 -18.46
C GLU A 80 19.67 17.28 -17.30
N PRO A 81 19.27 16.19 -16.61
CA PRO A 81 20.21 15.31 -15.91
C PRO A 81 20.64 14.13 -16.80
N SER A 82 21.95 13.92 -16.87
CA SER A 82 22.68 12.89 -17.61
C SER A 82 22.28 11.45 -17.23
N ARG A 83 21.55 10.77 -18.12
CA ARG A 83 21.37 9.31 -18.12
C ARG A 83 22.39 8.64 -19.05
N GLY A 84 23.64 8.60 -18.63
CA GLY A 84 24.67 7.82 -19.29
C GLY A 84 24.69 6.39 -18.76
N SER A 85 24.05 5.43 -19.45
CA SER A 85 24.40 3.98 -19.51
C SER A 85 23.22 3.09 -19.96
N SER A 86 22.61 3.37 -21.12
CA SER A 86 21.85 2.34 -21.88
C SER A 86 21.67 2.68 -23.38
N MET A 87 22.31 3.73 -23.90
CA MET A 87 22.02 4.25 -25.25
C MET A 87 23.05 3.93 -26.33
N ALA A 88 24.13 3.20 -26.04
CA ALA A 88 25.11 2.84 -27.06
C ALA A 88 24.63 1.69 -27.97
N ALA A 89 23.81 0.76 -27.46
CA ALA A 89 23.34 -0.41 -28.23
C ALA A 89 22.07 -0.17 -29.08
N GLU A 90 21.41 0.98 -28.94
CA GLU A 90 20.18 1.33 -29.68
C GLU A 90 20.42 2.14 -30.96
N ALA A 91 21.63 2.68 -31.16
CA ALA A 91 21.97 3.53 -32.30
C ALA A 91 22.23 2.74 -33.61
N GLY A 92 22.71 1.49 -33.52
CA GLY A 92 23.14 0.70 -34.69
C GLY A 92 22.02 0.19 -35.61
N LEU A 93 20.76 0.13 -35.15
CA LEU A 93 19.65 -0.51 -35.89
C LEU A 93 18.66 0.44 -36.53
N LEU A 94 18.75 1.75 -36.24
CA LEU A 94 17.92 2.77 -36.89
C LEU A 94 18.37 3.04 -38.33
N ASN A 95 19.66 2.91 -38.64
CA ASN A 95 20.19 3.23 -39.98
C ASN A 95 19.76 2.23 -41.08
N ALA A 96 19.35 1.01 -40.73
CA ALA A 96 18.89 0.01 -41.71
C ALA A 96 17.37 0.04 -41.97
N GLY A 97 16.61 0.87 -41.25
CA GLY A 97 15.19 1.14 -41.52
C GLY A 97 14.98 2.45 -42.27
N LEU A 98 15.91 3.41 -42.14
CA LEU A 98 15.87 4.69 -42.86
C LEU A 98 16.08 4.54 -44.37
N SER A 99 16.85 3.55 -44.84
CA SER A 99 17.09 3.36 -46.28
C SER A 99 15.89 2.78 -47.05
N VAL A 100 14.95 2.13 -46.36
CA VAL A 100 13.70 1.62 -46.93
C VAL A 100 12.62 2.71 -46.91
N PHE A 101 12.62 3.54 -45.86
CA PHE A 101 11.71 4.68 -45.71
C PHE A 101 11.99 5.83 -46.69
N GLU A 102 13.25 6.04 -47.11
CA GLU A 102 13.61 6.97 -48.19
C GLU A 102 13.00 6.56 -49.55
N ALA A 103 12.79 5.27 -49.80
CA ALA A 103 12.27 4.76 -51.08
C ALA A 103 10.72 4.78 -51.17
N GLN A 104 10.03 4.77 -50.03
CA GLN A 104 8.56 4.75 -49.95
C GLN A 104 7.94 6.11 -49.58
N SER A 105 8.70 7.06 -49.02
CA SER A 105 8.27 8.46 -48.83
C SER A 105 7.90 9.14 -50.16
N SER A 106 8.56 8.77 -51.26
CA SER A 106 8.19 9.22 -52.61
C SER A 106 6.86 8.62 -53.11
N GLN A 107 6.43 7.45 -52.62
CA GLN A 107 5.15 6.84 -52.98
C GLN A 107 3.99 7.43 -52.18
N LEU A 108 4.22 7.83 -50.92
CA LEU A 108 3.23 8.55 -50.12
C LEU A 108 2.96 9.96 -50.64
N ALA A 109 4.00 10.63 -51.15
CA ALA A 109 3.86 11.92 -51.84
C ALA A 109 3.12 11.77 -53.19
N ALA A 110 3.35 10.67 -53.93
CA ALA A 110 2.66 10.38 -55.19
C ALA A 110 1.18 9.98 -55.00
N ALA A 111 0.84 9.28 -53.92
CA ALA A 111 -0.56 8.96 -53.58
C ALA A 111 -1.39 10.19 -53.20
N LEU A 112 -0.74 11.27 -52.75
CA LEU A 112 -1.36 12.57 -52.50
C LEU A 112 -1.49 13.44 -53.76
N GLU A 113 -0.82 13.08 -54.87
CA GLU A 113 -0.96 13.76 -56.18
C GLU A 113 -2.11 13.18 -57.03
N GLU A 114 -2.58 11.95 -56.79
CA GLU A 114 -3.66 11.31 -57.56
C GLU A 114 -5.09 11.80 -57.22
N THR A 115 -5.27 12.52 -56.11
CA THR A 115 -6.51 13.28 -55.86
C THR A 115 -6.38 14.67 -56.49
N GLY A 116 -6.72 14.75 -57.77
CA GLY A 116 -6.43 15.90 -58.64
C GLY A 116 -6.93 17.27 -58.16
N ASP A 117 -6.01 18.22 -58.07
CA ASP A 117 -5.85 19.35 -59.03
C ASP A 117 -4.52 20.06 -58.68
N VAL A 118 -3.40 19.43 -59.05
CA VAL A 118 -2.04 19.91 -58.73
C VAL A 118 -1.44 20.53 -59.96
N ASN A 119 -1.76 21.81 -60.21
CA ASN A 119 -0.85 22.76 -60.85
C ASN A 119 -1.40 24.18 -60.74
N GLY A 120 -1.41 24.70 -59.51
CA GLY A 120 -1.68 26.11 -59.30
C GLY A 120 -1.83 26.47 -57.84
N ARG A 121 -0.86 27.25 -57.35
CA ARG A 121 -0.87 27.99 -56.06
C ARG A 121 -0.26 27.28 -54.85
N VAL A 122 1.04 26.98 -54.94
CA VAL A 122 1.95 27.36 -53.84
C VAL A 122 2.89 28.41 -54.40
N SER A 123 2.38 29.63 -54.55
CA SER A 123 3.18 30.80 -54.89
C SER A 123 2.66 31.98 -54.08
N SER A 124 2.73 31.85 -52.76
CA SER A 124 2.86 33.01 -51.88
C SER A 124 4.14 32.83 -51.08
N SER A 125 5.24 33.32 -51.65
CA SER A 125 6.59 33.36 -51.09
C SER A 125 6.71 34.30 -49.88
N GLY A 126 5.72 34.31 -48.98
CA GLY A 126 5.57 35.34 -47.95
C GLY A 126 5.25 34.85 -46.53
N SER A 127 4.78 33.62 -46.31
CA SER A 127 4.50 33.13 -44.95
C SER A 127 5.69 32.34 -44.37
N GLN A 128 5.97 32.57 -43.08
CA GLN A 128 7.05 31.90 -42.35
C GLN A 128 6.80 30.37 -42.28
N PHE A 129 5.54 29.95 -42.27
CA PHE A 129 5.11 28.56 -42.42
C PHE A 129 5.64 27.87 -43.69
N SER A 130 5.46 28.48 -44.88
CA SER A 130 5.91 27.90 -46.16
C SER A 130 7.44 27.80 -46.24
N ARG A 131 8.15 28.81 -45.69
CA ARG A 131 9.61 28.82 -45.61
C ARG A 131 10.16 27.74 -44.66
N CYS A 132 9.49 27.49 -43.54
CA CYS A 132 9.86 26.42 -42.62
C CYS A 132 9.55 25.04 -43.22
N TYR A 133 8.43 24.89 -43.93
CA TYR A 133 8.10 23.68 -44.66
C TYR A 133 9.16 23.33 -45.72
N GLU A 134 9.55 24.27 -46.57
CA GLU A 134 10.58 24.02 -47.60
C GLU A 134 11.94 23.69 -46.99
N LYS A 135 12.30 24.29 -45.85
CA LYS A 135 13.53 23.94 -45.11
C LYS A 135 13.48 22.56 -44.47
N LEU A 136 12.35 22.17 -43.86
CA LEU A 136 12.17 20.80 -43.35
C LEU A 136 12.20 19.78 -44.51
N ARG A 137 11.66 20.15 -45.67
CA ARG A 137 11.69 19.34 -46.88
C ARG A 137 13.11 19.18 -47.41
N SER A 138 13.90 20.26 -47.49
CA SER A 138 15.29 20.21 -47.96
C SER A 138 16.20 19.44 -47.00
N LEU A 139 15.99 19.56 -45.69
CA LEU A 139 16.69 18.76 -44.67
C LEU A 139 16.37 17.27 -44.73
N GLY A 140 15.18 16.90 -45.20
CA GLY A 140 14.81 15.49 -45.43
C GLY A 140 15.33 14.91 -46.75
N GLN A 141 15.61 15.75 -47.75
CA GLN A 141 16.14 15.33 -49.06
C GLN A 141 17.67 15.32 -49.11
N ALA A 142 18.32 16.22 -48.39
CA ALA A 142 19.75 16.16 -48.16
C ALA A 142 20.01 15.00 -47.19
N ARG A 143 20.73 13.96 -47.63
CA ARG A 143 21.19 12.85 -46.77
C ARG A 143 22.23 13.34 -45.74
N VAL A 144 21.84 14.26 -44.87
CA VAL A 144 22.71 14.87 -43.86
C VAL A 144 22.94 13.83 -42.76
N SER A 145 24.21 13.58 -42.45
CA SER A 145 24.60 12.74 -41.30
C SER A 145 23.97 13.31 -40.02
N ASP A 146 23.27 12.47 -39.23
CA ASP A 146 22.59 12.81 -37.96
C ASP A 146 23.59 13.33 -36.90
N ASN A 147 24.02 14.58 -37.07
CA ASN A 147 24.92 15.32 -36.20
C ASN A 147 24.16 16.33 -35.34
N GLU A 148 24.81 16.80 -34.29
CA GLU A 148 24.24 17.76 -33.34
C GLU A 148 23.76 19.06 -34.02
N ALA A 149 24.45 19.51 -35.07
CA ALA A 149 24.02 20.64 -35.91
C ALA A 149 22.67 20.41 -36.60
N PHE A 150 22.44 19.22 -37.17
CA PHE A 150 21.17 18.84 -37.80
C PHE A 150 20.03 18.83 -36.78
N ARG A 151 20.26 18.26 -35.60
CA ARG A 151 19.27 18.22 -34.50
C ARG A 151 18.92 19.61 -34.00
N THR A 152 19.92 20.48 -33.89
CA THR A 152 19.75 21.88 -33.49
C THR A 152 18.94 22.64 -34.54
N GLU A 153 19.18 22.41 -35.82
CA GLU A 153 18.43 23.06 -36.90
C GLU A 153 16.97 22.60 -36.97
N VAL A 154 16.70 21.30 -36.80
CA VAL A 154 15.33 20.77 -36.68
C VAL A 154 14.62 21.34 -35.44
N HIS A 155 15.32 21.43 -34.30
CA HIS A 155 14.77 22.04 -33.08
C HIS A 155 14.40 23.52 -33.29
N LEU A 156 15.28 24.29 -33.94
CA LEU A 156 15.05 25.71 -34.25
C LEU A 156 13.87 25.90 -35.23
N LEU A 157 13.72 25.02 -36.22
CA LEU A 157 12.59 25.06 -37.14
C LEU A 157 11.26 24.75 -36.42
N PHE A 158 11.27 23.81 -35.48
CA PHE A 158 10.08 23.53 -34.65
C PHE A 158 9.74 24.71 -33.74
N ASP A 159 10.73 25.34 -33.10
CA ASP A 159 10.51 26.54 -32.30
C ASP A 159 9.95 27.69 -33.15
N GLN A 160 10.47 27.90 -34.36
CA GLN A 160 9.96 28.91 -35.28
C GLN A 160 8.48 28.67 -35.64
N LEU A 161 8.11 27.42 -35.93
CA LEU A 161 6.73 27.05 -36.25
C LEU A 161 5.78 27.10 -35.04
N ILE A 162 6.29 26.85 -33.82
CA ILE A 162 5.53 26.97 -32.55
C ILE A 162 5.36 28.43 -32.13
N SER A 163 6.30 29.31 -32.47
CA SER A 163 6.26 30.74 -32.14
C SER A 163 5.46 31.58 -33.15
N GLU A 164 5.15 31.05 -34.32
CA GLU A 164 4.37 31.74 -35.35
C GLU A 164 2.91 31.94 -34.92
N ASN A 165 2.36 33.14 -35.13
CA ASN A 165 0.98 33.46 -34.76
C ASN A 165 0.04 33.25 -35.96
N TYR A 166 -0.75 32.18 -35.91
CA TYR A 166 -1.68 31.81 -36.99
C TYR A 166 -3.05 32.52 -36.91
N GLU A 167 -3.26 33.42 -35.94
CA GLU A 167 -4.50 34.20 -35.82
C GLU A 167 -4.65 35.19 -36.98
N GLY A 168 -5.56 34.88 -37.91
CA GLY A 168 -5.81 35.64 -39.14
C GLY A 168 -5.81 34.79 -40.42
N LEU A 169 -5.36 33.53 -40.34
CA LEU A 169 -5.26 32.61 -41.49
C LEU A 169 -6.34 31.49 -41.50
N SER A 170 -7.05 31.30 -40.38
CA SER A 170 -8.18 30.36 -40.27
C SER A 170 -9.50 31.11 -40.46
N GLY A 171 -10.21 30.86 -41.57
CA GLY A 171 -11.50 31.49 -41.85
C GLY A 171 -12.57 31.06 -40.84
N SER A 172 -13.01 31.97 -39.97
CA SER A 172 -14.28 31.82 -39.25
C SER A 172 -15.43 32.25 -40.17
N ALA A 173 -16.30 31.33 -40.53
CA ALA A 173 -17.54 31.60 -41.25
C ALA A 173 -18.54 32.38 -40.37
N SER A 174 -18.36 33.70 -40.21
CA SER A 174 -19.42 34.64 -39.81
C SER A 174 -18.90 36.08 -39.82
N ARG A 175 -19.09 36.80 -40.92
CA ARG A 175 -19.47 38.23 -40.96
C ARG A 175 -19.67 38.65 -42.41
N VAL A 176 -20.90 39.06 -42.72
CA VAL A 176 -21.28 39.81 -43.92
C VAL A 176 -20.64 41.20 -43.82
N ILE A 177 -19.90 41.64 -44.84
CA ILE A 177 -19.85 42.99 -45.47
C ILE A 177 -18.63 43.07 -46.41
N GLU A 178 -18.94 43.27 -47.70
CA GLU A 178 -18.20 43.84 -48.85
C GLU A 178 -16.74 43.45 -49.24
N PRO A 179 -16.42 43.52 -50.56
CA PRO A 179 -15.24 42.91 -51.14
C PRO A 179 -14.17 43.95 -51.52
N GLN A 180 -13.04 43.97 -50.82
CA GLN A 180 -11.82 44.61 -51.34
C GLN A 180 -10.57 43.76 -51.05
N PHE A 181 -9.91 43.40 -52.15
CA PHE A 181 -8.59 42.82 -52.34
C PHE A 181 -7.71 42.65 -51.09
N ASN A 182 -7.51 41.39 -50.66
CA ASN A 182 -6.23 40.95 -50.14
C ASN A 182 -6.04 39.44 -50.39
N TYR A 183 -5.28 39.10 -51.43
CA TYR A 183 -4.75 37.75 -51.66
C TYR A 183 -3.57 37.53 -50.70
N ASN A 184 -3.84 37.05 -49.48
CA ASN A 184 -2.81 36.49 -48.60
C ASN A 184 -3.09 35.00 -48.39
N GLY A 185 -2.07 34.18 -48.63
CA GLY A 185 -2.17 32.71 -48.70
C GLY A 185 -2.73 32.07 -47.43
N TYR A 186 -3.84 31.35 -47.58
CA TYR A 186 -4.44 30.55 -46.53
C TYR A 186 -3.65 29.24 -46.35
N ILE A 187 -3.28 28.91 -45.11
CA ILE A 187 -2.68 27.61 -44.78
C ILE A 187 -3.80 26.57 -44.78
N THR A 188 -3.71 25.57 -45.65
CA THR A 188 -4.71 24.50 -45.74
C THR A 188 -4.37 23.35 -44.79
N LEU A 189 -5.36 22.52 -44.45
CA LEU A 189 -5.16 21.28 -43.70
C LEU A 189 -4.10 20.38 -44.35
N GLN A 190 -4.07 20.36 -45.69
CA GLN A 190 -3.11 19.59 -46.47
C GLN A 190 -1.67 20.07 -46.21
N ASP A 191 -1.45 21.38 -46.15
CA ASP A 191 -0.13 21.97 -45.88
C ASP A 191 0.37 21.64 -44.46
N VAL A 192 -0.54 21.64 -43.48
CA VAL A 192 -0.25 21.23 -42.09
C VAL A 192 0.09 19.76 -42.01
N CYS A 193 -0.68 18.89 -42.68
CA CYS A 193 -0.41 17.46 -42.70
C CYS A 193 0.93 17.14 -43.36
N MET A 194 1.24 17.77 -44.50
CA MET A 194 2.51 17.59 -45.20
C MET A 194 3.71 18.02 -44.35
N LEU A 195 3.59 19.16 -43.65
CA LEU A 195 4.63 19.62 -42.73
C LEU A 195 4.81 18.69 -41.53
N LEU A 196 3.72 18.20 -40.92
CA LEU A 196 3.79 17.29 -39.78
C LEU A 196 4.35 15.93 -40.18
N VAL A 197 4.02 15.41 -41.36
CA VAL A 197 4.61 14.18 -41.92
C VAL A 197 6.12 14.37 -42.08
N GLN A 198 6.56 15.47 -42.70
CA GLN A 198 7.98 15.76 -42.87
C GLN A 198 8.70 15.93 -41.52
N ALA A 199 8.08 16.59 -40.55
CA ALA A 199 8.61 16.75 -39.20
C ALA A 199 8.72 15.42 -38.43
N CYS A 200 7.74 14.52 -38.59
CA CYS A 200 7.78 13.18 -37.99
C CYS A 200 8.85 12.28 -38.63
N GLN A 201 9.23 12.52 -39.89
CA GLN A 201 10.30 11.80 -40.57
C GLN A 201 11.70 12.18 -40.08
N LEU A 202 11.88 13.44 -39.65
CA LEU A 202 13.18 13.98 -39.22
C LEU A 202 13.52 13.63 -37.75
N VAL A 203 12.52 13.27 -36.93
CA VAL A 203 12.68 13.10 -35.48
C VAL A 203 12.75 11.63 -35.10
N ARG A 204 13.88 11.23 -34.50
CA ARG A 204 14.08 9.87 -33.99
C ARG A 204 13.52 9.72 -32.57
N LEU A 205 12.88 8.58 -32.31
CA LEU A 205 12.20 8.28 -31.04
C LEU A 205 13.11 8.21 -29.80
N ASN A 206 14.42 8.14 -30.01
CA ASN A 206 15.41 8.15 -28.94
C ASN A 206 15.85 9.58 -28.56
N GLN A 207 15.40 10.61 -29.28
CA GLN A 207 15.70 12.01 -29.00
C GLN A 207 14.53 12.64 -28.24
N GLU A 208 14.47 12.43 -26.93
CA GLU A 208 13.35 12.87 -26.08
C GLU A 208 13.02 14.36 -26.25
N HIS A 209 14.03 15.22 -26.47
CA HIS A 209 13.83 16.67 -26.71
C HIS A 209 13.16 16.98 -28.03
N LEU A 210 13.62 16.38 -29.14
CA LEU A 210 13.00 16.59 -30.45
C LEU A 210 11.61 15.94 -30.52
N VAL A 211 11.41 14.79 -29.87
CA VAL A 211 10.09 14.14 -29.76
C VAL A 211 9.13 15.03 -28.96
N SER A 212 9.58 15.59 -27.83
CA SER A 212 8.81 16.54 -27.03
C SER A 212 8.46 17.80 -27.82
N LYS A 213 9.41 18.35 -28.59
CA LYS A 213 9.20 19.52 -29.45
C LYS A 213 8.29 19.24 -30.63
N LEU A 214 8.42 18.07 -31.26
CA LEU A 214 7.52 17.61 -32.31
C LEU A 214 6.10 17.45 -31.75
N CYS A 215 5.94 16.90 -30.55
CA CYS A 215 4.63 16.80 -29.90
C CYS A 215 4.06 18.19 -29.57
N GLN A 216 4.90 19.14 -29.14
CA GLN A 216 4.50 20.54 -28.93
C GLN A 216 4.07 21.20 -30.25
N LEU A 217 4.81 20.98 -31.33
CA LEU A 217 4.51 21.49 -32.68
C LEU A 217 3.18 20.93 -33.20
N ILE A 218 3.01 19.61 -33.14
CA ILE A 218 1.78 18.90 -33.50
C ILE A 218 0.60 19.47 -32.69
N HIS A 219 0.73 19.55 -31.37
CA HIS A 219 -0.34 20.05 -30.51
C HIS A 219 -0.65 21.53 -30.74
N HIS A 220 0.38 22.35 -30.96
CA HIS A 220 0.26 23.78 -31.23
C HIS A 220 -0.47 24.04 -32.55
N LEU A 221 -0.02 23.42 -33.65
CA LEU A 221 -0.61 23.57 -34.97
C LEU A 221 -2.04 23.05 -35.01
N LEU A 222 -2.31 21.89 -34.40
CA LEU A 222 -3.64 21.28 -34.43
C LEU A 222 -4.66 21.97 -33.51
N ASN A 223 -4.24 22.49 -32.34
CA ASN A 223 -5.13 23.28 -31.48
C ASN A 223 -5.36 24.70 -32.03
N ARG A 224 -4.32 25.35 -32.58
CA ARG A 224 -4.44 26.72 -33.12
C ARG A 224 -5.29 26.78 -34.38
N LEU A 225 -5.22 25.75 -35.23
CA LEU A 225 -5.94 25.69 -36.50
C LEU A 225 -7.27 24.88 -36.41
N GLN A 226 -7.64 24.40 -35.22
CA GLN A 226 -8.88 23.64 -34.95
C GLN A 226 -9.10 22.35 -35.78
N HIS A 227 -8.05 21.79 -36.38
CA HIS A 227 -8.12 20.62 -37.27
C HIS A 227 -8.07 19.24 -36.58
N MET A 228 -8.25 19.17 -35.25
CA MET A 228 -8.24 17.90 -34.52
C MET A 228 -9.33 16.92 -35.00
N ALA A 229 -10.48 17.45 -35.43
CA ALA A 229 -11.55 16.68 -36.04
C ALA A 229 -11.16 16.11 -37.42
N ASP A 230 -10.35 16.84 -38.18
CA ASP A 230 -9.91 16.42 -39.53
C ASP A 230 -8.71 15.45 -39.49
N LEU A 231 -8.07 15.29 -38.33
CA LEU A 231 -6.94 14.40 -38.14
C LEU A 231 -7.32 13.08 -37.44
N VAL A 232 -8.13 13.17 -36.36
CA VAL A 232 -8.50 12.04 -35.47
C VAL A 232 -10.04 11.97 -35.24
N GLY A 233 -10.83 12.83 -35.88
CA GLY A 233 -12.29 12.69 -35.93
C GLY A 233 -12.75 11.60 -36.91
N LYS A 234 -14.06 11.37 -37.04
CA LYS A 234 -14.62 10.22 -37.76
C LYS A 234 -14.11 10.05 -39.21
N ASP A 235 -13.79 11.14 -39.88
CA ASP A 235 -13.26 11.17 -41.26
C ASP A 235 -11.78 11.60 -41.32
N GLY A 236 -11.09 11.55 -40.18
CA GLY A 236 -9.75 12.10 -40.04
C GLY A 236 -8.66 11.32 -40.78
N ILE A 237 -7.68 12.02 -41.33
CA ILE A 237 -6.66 11.43 -42.21
C ILE A 237 -5.83 10.34 -41.54
N LEU A 238 -5.51 10.48 -40.24
CA LEU A 238 -4.76 9.45 -39.51
C LEU A 238 -5.60 8.21 -39.22
N LEU A 239 -6.92 8.36 -39.05
CA LEU A 239 -7.83 7.22 -38.89
C LEU A 239 -8.02 6.47 -40.21
N ARG A 240 -8.13 7.19 -41.34
CA ARG A 240 -8.21 6.56 -42.68
C ARG A 240 -6.92 5.81 -43.03
N TYR A 241 -5.75 6.38 -42.72
CA TYR A 241 -4.48 5.72 -42.99
C TYR A 241 -4.08 4.64 -41.97
N SER A 242 -4.76 4.57 -40.82
CA SER A 242 -4.60 3.47 -39.86
C SER A 242 -5.62 2.35 -40.04
N ASP A 243 -6.50 2.45 -41.04
CA ASP A 243 -7.45 1.39 -41.38
C ASP A 243 -6.72 0.14 -41.92
N LEU A 244 -7.31 -1.02 -41.63
CA LEU A 244 -6.78 -2.34 -41.95
C LEU A 244 -6.92 -2.70 -43.43
N TYR A 245 -7.73 -1.95 -44.18
CA TYR A 245 -7.87 -2.08 -45.63
C TYR A 245 -6.79 -1.30 -46.41
N GLN A 246 -5.88 -0.59 -45.73
CA GLN A 246 -4.79 0.11 -46.38
C GLN A 246 -3.77 -0.86 -46.97
N THR A 247 -3.48 -0.75 -48.26
CA THR A 247 -2.55 -1.65 -48.97
C THR A 247 -1.08 -1.38 -48.62
N ASP A 248 -0.77 -0.16 -48.15
CA ASP A 248 0.56 0.24 -47.69
C ASP A 248 0.70 0.12 -46.16
N MET A 249 1.39 -0.93 -45.72
CA MET A 249 1.66 -1.23 -44.32
C MET A 249 2.65 -0.26 -43.66
N GLU A 250 3.52 0.40 -44.42
CA GLU A 250 4.43 1.40 -43.89
C GLU A 250 3.72 2.72 -43.63
N LEU A 251 2.80 3.10 -44.51
CA LEU A 251 1.88 4.21 -44.27
C LEU A 251 1.01 3.98 -43.04
N CYS A 252 0.44 2.78 -42.89
CA CYS A 252 -0.33 2.41 -41.70
C CYS A 252 0.52 2.51 -40.42
N ARG A 253 1.77 2.02 -40.45
CA ARG A 253 2.72 2.15 -39.35
C ARG A 253 3.02 3.60 -39.00
N ALA A 254 3.24 4.46 -39.99
CA ALA A 254 3.53 5.87 -39.79
C ALA A 254 2.32 6.61 -39.19
N ALA A 255 1.10 6.34 -39.69
CA ALA A 255 -0.13 6.92 -39.16
C ALA A 255 -0.34 6.58 -37.69
N LEU A 256 -0.22 5.29 -37.32
CA LEU A 256 -0.31 4.86 -35.92
C LEU A 256 0.81 5.44 -35.05
N HIS A 257 2.00 5.62 -35.62
CA HIS A 257 3.11 6.23 -34.91
C HIS A 257 2.82 7.70 -34.56
N CYS A 258 2.27 8.47 -35.51
CA CYS A 258 1.82 9.84 -35.29
C CYS A 258 0.69 9.89 -34.24
N MET A 259 -0.29 8.99 -34.33
CA MET A 259 -1.37 8.87 -33.34
C MET A 259 -0.83 8.55 -31.93
N ALA A 260 0.20 7.70 -31.81
CA ALA A 260 0.79 7.35 -30.52
C ALA A 260 1.51 8.55 -29.88
N ASN A 261 2.20 9.36 -30.68
CA ASN A 261 2.85 10.60 -30.24
C ASN A 261 1.81 11.67 -29.86
N LEU A 262 0.70 11.77 -30.59
CA LEU A 262 -0.45 12.63 -30.23
C LEU A 262 -1.04 12.28 -28.86
N CYS A 263 -1.04 11.00 -28.50
CA CYS A 263 -1.53 10.52 -27.21
C CYS A 263 -0.50 10.70 -26.08
N LEU A 264 0.76 11.03 -26.40
CA LEU A 264 1.80 11.26 -25.41
C LEU A 264 1.53 12.58 -24.68
N GLY A 265 1.38 12.51 -23.37
CA GLY A 265 1.22 13.70 -22.54
C GLY A 265 2.51 14.51 -22.50
N VAL A 266 2.57 15.62 -23.23
CA VAL A 266 3.57 16.66 -22.96
C VAL A 266 3.13 17.35 -21.67
N PRO A 267 4.02 17.46 -20.67
CA PRO A 267 3.66 18.20 -19.47
C PRO A 267 3.17 19.62 -19.88
N GLY A 268 2.28 20.26 -19.11
CA GLY A 268 1.82 21.65 -19.33
C GLY A 268 0.92 21.92 -20.56
N GLN A 269 0.69 20.94 -21.42
CA GLN A 269 -0.30 20.97 -22.50
C GLN A 269 -1.57 20.19 -22.09
N PRO A 270 -2.77 20.57 -22.58
CA PRO A 270 -3.96 19.76 -22.37
C PRO A 270 -3.80 18.41 -23.07
N TYR A 271 -4.22 17.34 -22.41
CA TYR A 271 -4.30 16.03 -23.05
C TYR A 271 -5.34 16.06 -24.17
N LEU A 272 -5.15 15.19 -25.16
CA LEU A 272 -6.17 14.88 -26.17
C LEU A 272 -7.55 14.71 -25.52
N GLU A 273 -8.60 15.30 -26.10
CA GLU A 273 -9.94 15.20 -25.53
C GLU A 273 -10.42 13.75 -25.47
N GLU A 274 -11.35 13.45 -24.55
CA GLU A 274 -11.89 12.11 -24.34
C GLU A 274 -12.43 11.40 -25.61
N PRO A 275 -13.22 12.04 -26.50
CA PRO A 275 -13.72 11.36 -27.70
C PRO A 275 -12.59 10.92 -28.64
N TYR A 276 -11.59 11.77 -28.88
CA TYR A 276 -10.47 11.44 -29.76
C TYR A 276 -9.53 10.40 -29.13
N ARG A 277 -9.33 10.41 -27.81
CA ARG A 277 -8.60 9.34 -27.12
C ARG A 277 -9.28 7.99 -27.24
N ASN A 278 -10.61 7.94 -27.13
CA ASN A 278 -11.36 6.70 -27.29
C ASN A 278 -11.28 6.20 -28.74
N SER A 279 -11.34 7.09 -29.74
CA SER A 279 -11.10 6.73 -31.14
C SER A 279 -9.70 6.17 -31.38
N CYS A 280 -8.66 6.82 -30.87
CA CYS A 280 -7.29 6.31 -30.92
C CYS A 280 -7.15 4.94 -30.25
N PHE A 281 -7.72 4.79 -29.03
CA PHE A 281 -7.68 3.53 -28.29
C PHE A 281 -8.31 2.38 -29.07
N LYS A 282 -9.52 2.58 -29.63
CA LYS A 282 -10.21 1.58 -30.45
C LYS A 282 -9.44 1.22 -31.70
N THR A 283 -8.81 2.21 -32.33
CA THR A 283 -7.98 2.00 -33.53
C THR A 283 -6.74 1.17 -33.20
N PHE A 284 -6.00 1.52 -32.15
CA PHE A 284 -4.85 0.73 -31.70
C PHE A 284 -5.26 -0.70 -31.32
N LEU A 285 -6.38 -0.88 -30.63
CA LEU A 285 -6.88 -2.20 -30.24
C LEU A 285 -7.30 -3.04 -31.45
N SER A 286 -7.99 -2.44 -32.43
CA SER A 286 -8.38 -3.09 -33.68
C SER A 286 -7.17 -3.58 -34.49
N VAL A 287 -6.13 -2.74 -34.59
CA VAL A 287 -4.86 -3.13 -35.22
C VAL A 287 -4.22 -4.32 -34.52
N LEU A 288 -4.20 -4.33 -33.18
CA LEU A 288 -3.67 -5.45 -32.41
C LEU A 288 -4.48 -6.74 -32.61
N GLN A 289 -5.79 -6.65 -32.81
CA GLN A 289 -6.67 -7.82 -33.00
C GLN A 289 -6.55 -8.43 -34.40
N CYS A 290 -6.35 -7.62 -35.44
CA CYS A 290 -6.45 -8.08 -36.83
C CYS A 290 -5.13 -8.57 -37.44
N VAL A 291 -3.98 -8.25 -36.85
CA VAL A 291 -2.67 -8.75 -37.31
C VAL A 291 -2.56 -10.27 -37.08
N LYS A 292 -2.61 -11.05 -38.17
CA LYS A 292 -2.46 -12.52 -38.18
C LYS A 292 -0.98 -12.93 -38.18
N GLN A 293 -0.65 -14.00 -37.43
CA GLN A 293 0.72 -14.54 -37.36
C GLN A 293 1.22 -15.19 -38.66
N GLY A 294 0.31 -15.69 -39.50
CA GLY A 294 0.65 -16.43 -40.71
C GLY A 294 1.09 -15.57 -41.88
N ASP A 295 0.79 -14.27 -41.88
CA ASP A 295 0.88 -13.46 -43.11
C ASP A 295 2.01 -12.44 -43.18
N LEU A 296 2.81 -12.14 -42.15
CA LEU A 296 4.03 -11.30 -42.30
C LEU A 296 4.91 -11.33 -41.04
N CYS A 297 6.00 -12.12 -41.06
CA CYS A 297 7.06 -12.12 -40.02
C CYS A 297 8.16 -11.08 -40.32
N ASP A 298 7.78 -9.89 -40.78
CA ASP A 298 8.73 -8.86 -41.19
C ASP A 298 8.89 -7.73 -40.16
N VAL A 299 10.01 -7.02 -40.25
CA VAL A 299 10.38 -5.87 -39.39
C VAL A 299 9.27 -4.81 -39.37
N THR A 300 8.56 -4.62 -40.48
CA THR A 300 7.45 -3.67 -40.62
C THR A 300 6.26 -4.01 -39.71
N CYS A 301 5.88 -5.29 -39.62
CA CYS A 301 4.83 -5.75 -38.71
C CYS A 301 5.23 -5.52 -37.24
N CYS A 302 6.49 -5.78 -36.89
CA CYS A 302 7.00 -5.51 -35.55
C CYS A 302 6.94 -4.00 -35.21
N GLY A 303 7.18 -3.14 -36.19
CA GLY A 303 7.06 -1.69 -36.05
C GLY A 303 5.62 -1.23 -35.84
N LEU A 304 4.68 -1.80 -36.59
CA LEU A 304 3.24 -1.53 -36.46
C LEU A 304 2.73 -1.87 -35.05
N LEU A 305 3.03 -3.09 -34.57
CA LEU A 305 2.64 -3.57 -33.24
C LEU A 305 3.24 -2.69 -32.13
N GLN A 306 4.51 -2.28 -32.27
CA GLN A 306 5.14 -1.37 -31.31
C GLN A 306 4.45 -0.01 -31.25
N SER A 307 4.08 0.57 -32.40
CA SER A 307 3.35 1.85 -32.45
C SER A 307 2.00 1.74 -31.76
N ALA A 308 1.22 0.68 -32.02
CA ALA A 308 -0.08 0.47 -31.39
C ALA A 308 0.02 0.27 -29.87
N LEU A 309 0.95 -0.59 -29.40
CA LEU A 309 1.17 -0.85 -27.98
C LEU A 309 1.64 0.42 -27.22
N LYS A 310 2.54 1.19 -27.83
CA LYS A 310 2.99 2.48 -27.27
C LYS A 310 1.86 3.51 -27.25
N GLY A 311 1.01 3.55 -28.28
CA GLY A 311 -0.17 4.42 -28.32
C GLY A 311 -1.12 4.16 -27.15
N ILE A 312 -1.47 2.90 -26.91
CA ILE A 312 -2.30 2.51 -25.76
C ILE A 312 -1.61 2.87 -24.44
N GLN A 313 -0.30 2.57 -24.31
CA GLN A 313 0.47 2.90 -23.12
C GLN A 313 0.44 4.42 -22.81
N SER A 314 0.61 5.26 -23.84
CA SER A 314 0.54 6.72 -23.71
C SER A 314 -0.83 7.21 -23.24
N ILE A 315 -1.92 6.64 -23.77
CA ILE A 315 -3.30 6.95 -23.35
C ILE A 315 -3.50 6.62 -21.86
N LEU A 316 -3.06 5.44 -21.42
CA LEU A 316 -3.21 4.98 -20.03
C LEU A 316 -2.42 5.86 -19.05
N ASN A 317 -1.17 6.20 -19.39
CA ASN A 317 -0.34 7.08 -18.56
C ASN A 317 -0.89 8.51 -18.44
N GLY A 318 -1.75 8.95 -19.36
CA GLY A 318 -2.42 10.27 -19.33
C GLY A 318 -3.47 10.44 -18.23
N GLY A 319 -3.79 9.37 -17.48
CA GLY A 319 -4.43 9.45 -16.16
C GLY A 319 -5.92 9.81 -16.13
N LYS A 320 -6.68 9.59 -17.21
CA LYS A 320 -8.13 9.87 -17.25
C LYS A 320 -9.03 8.80 -17.91
N MET A 321 -8.47 7.77 -18.52
CA MET A 321 -9.29 6.74 -19.16
C MET A 321 -9.77 5.72 -18.12
N LYS A 322 -11.09 5.61 -17.93
CA LYS A 322 -11.71 4.60 -17.08
C LYS A 322 -11.96 3.34 -17.91
N LEU A 323 -11.07 2.35 -17.82
CA LEU A 323 -11.30 1.02 -18.37
C LEU A 323 -12.32 0.27 -17.48
N THR A 324 -13.57 0.71 -17.49
CA THR A 324 -14.65 0.13 -16.65
C THR A 324 -15.62 -0.75 -17.43
N GLN A 325 -15.48 -0.86 -18.75
CA GLN A 325 -16.23 -1.81 -19.57
C GLN A 325 -15.46 -3.13 -19.63
N ASP A 326 -16.06 -4.21 -19.12
CA ASP A 326 -15.42 -5.53 -18.98
C ASP A 326 -14.90 -6.07 -20.33
N GLU A 327 -15.58 -5.76 -21.44
CA GLU A 327 -15.20 -6.23 -22.78
C GLU A 327 -13.95 -5.53 -23.35
N GLU A 328 -13.80 -4.20 -23.17
CA GLU A 328 -12.63 -3.46 -23.67
C GLU A 328 -11.37 -3.83 -22.87
N LEU A 329 -11.51 -3.97 -21.54
CA LEU A 329 -10.42 -4.42 -20.68
C LEU A 329 -10.03 -5.87 -20.98
N GLY A 330 -11.02 -6.77 -21.10
CA GLY A 330 -10.81 -8.17 -21.46
C GLY A 330 -10.12 -8.34 -22.81
N SER A 331 -10.50 -7.54 -23.81
CA SER A 331 -9.88 -7.51 -25.14
C SER A 331 -8.44 -7.03 -25.10
N LEU A 332 -8.17 -5.95 -24.37
CA LEU A 332 -6.81 -5.42 -24.21
C LEU A 332 -5.92 -6.45 -23.50
N LEU A 333 -6.38 -7.04 -22.40
CA LEU A 333 -5.63 -8.06 -21.65
C LEU A 333 -5.35 -9.31 -22.51
N ALA A 334 -6.30 -9.71 -23.36
CA ALA A 334 -6.09 -10.80 -24.33
C ALA A 334 -4.95 -10.48 -25.31
N MET A 335 -4.95 -9.27 -25.89
CA MET A 335 -3.90 -8.84 -26.82
C MET A 335 -2.54 -8.69 -26.12
N LEU A 336 -2.50 -8.14 -24.92
CA LEU A 336 -1.27 -8.05 -24.13
C LEU A 336 -0.72 -9.45 -23.82
N LYS A 337 -1.58 -10.42 -23.47
CA LYS A 337 -1.20 -11.82 -23.27
C LYS A 337 -0.66 -12.47 -24.54
N LYS A 338 -1.27 -12.19 -25.71
CA LYS A 338 -0.76 -12.67 -27.01
C LYS A 338 0.63 -12.10 -27.32
N TYR A 339 0.79 -10.78 -27.23
CA TYR A 339 2.01 -10.11 -27.69
C TYR A 339 3.18 -10.17 -26.72
N MET A 340 2.96 -10.45 -25.43
CA MET A 340 4.06 -10.72 -24.49
C MET A 340 4.82 -12.01 -24.84
N PHE A 341 4.25 -12.93 -25.63
CA PHE A 341 4.92 -14.15 -26.15
C PHE A 341 5.31 -14.05 -27.63
N PHE A 342 5.22 -12.86 -28.24
CA PHE A 342 5.43 -12.69 -29.68
C PHE A 342 6.83 -13.12 -30.14
N GLY A 343 6.89 -14.05 -31.10
CA GLY A 343 8.14 -14.56 -31.68
C GLY A 343 9.00 -15.39 -30.73
N LEU A 344 8.42 -15.92 -29.63
CA LEU A 344 9.14 -16.82 -28.72
C LEU A 344 9.16 -18.25 -29.32
N PRO A 345 10.33 -18.90 -29.48
CA PRO A 345 10.42 -20.21 -30.13
C PRO A 345 9.64 -21.30 -29.41
N GLY A 346 8.95 -22.17 -30.17
CA GLY A 346 8.27 -23.35 -29.63
C GLY A 346 6.89 -23.09 -29.01
N LEU A 347 6.30 -21.92 -29.22
CA LEU A 347 4.93 -21.58 -28.78
C LEU A 347 4.03 -21.27 -29.97
N ASN A 348 3.06 -22.15 -30.25
CA ASN A 348 1.94 -21.86 -31.14
C ASN A 348 0.72 -21.48 -30.29
N LEU A 349 0.29 -20.23 -30.37
CA LEU A 349 -0.72 -19.68 -29.46
C LEU A 349 -1.98 -19.27 -30.20
N GLU A 350 -3.01 -20.08 -30.05
CA GLU A 350 -4.39 -19.62 -30.21
C GLU A 350 -4.81 -18.96 -28.89
N MET A 351 -5.10 -17.67 -28.94
CA MET A 351 -5.56 -16.88 -27.78
C MET A 351 -6.99 -16.41 -28.04
N PRO A 352 -7.87 -16.45 -27.01
CA PRO A 352 -9.22 -15.92 -27.14
C PRO A 352 -9.18 -14.42 -27.45
N ALA A 353 -10.18 -13.91 -28.17
CA ALA A 353 -10.26 -12.49 -28.53
C ALA A 353 -10.47 -11.59 -27.30
N ILE A 354 -11.11 -12.12 -26.25
CA ILE A 354 -11.45 -11.42 -25.00
C ILE A 354 -11.14 -12.37 -23.83
N LEU A 355 -10.46 -11.87 -22.79
CA LEU A 355 -10.36 -12.54 -21.50
C LEU A 355 -11.51 -12.09 -20.60
N TYR A 356 -12.08 -13.02 -19.83
CA TYR A 356 -13.14 -12.70 -18.87
C TYR A 356 -12.63 -12.88 -17.44
N PRO A 357 -13.07 -12.02 -16.49
CA PRO A 357 -12.67 -12.15 -15.10
C PRO A 357 -13.36 -13.35 -14.45
N THR A 358 -12.63 -14.08 -13.62
CA THR A 358 -13.18 -15.11 -12.75
C THR A 358 -14.00 -14.45 -11.64
N PRO A 359 -15.24 -14.88 -11.36
CA PRO A 359 -16.05 -14.36 -10.26
C PRO A 359 -15.33 -14.59 -8.93
N LEU A 360 -14.99 -13.49 -8.23
CA LEU A 360 -14.36 -13.57 -6.91
C LEU A 360 -15.45 -13.56 -5.81
N PRO A 361 -15.40 -14.47 -4.84
CA PRO A 361 -16.22 -14.38 -3.62
C PRO A 361 -16.00 -13.01 -2.97
N GLN A 362 -17.09 -12.34 -2.55
CA GLN A 362 -17.03 -10.96 -2.06
C GLN A 362 -16.12 -10.84 -0.83
N TYR A 363 -14.93 -10.27 -1.02
CA TYR A 363 -14.02 -9.90 0.06
C TYR A 363 -14.49 -8.56 0.67
N GLU A 364 -15.24 -8.62 1.77
CA GLU A 364 -15.57 -7.43 2.56
C GLU A 364 -14.42 -7.02 3.49
N ARG A 365 -14.31 -5.71 3.68
CA ARG A 365 -13.17 -5.01 4.29
C ARG A 365 -13.19 -5.18 5.81
N SER A 366 -12.64 -6.26 6.34
CA SER A 366 -12.44 -6.43 7.79
C SER A 366 -11.32 -5.52 8.32
N SER A 367 -11.64 -4.70 9.33
CA SER A 367 -10.68 -4.06 10.22
C SER A 367 -10.26 -5.05 11.30
N SER A 368 -9.01 -5.52 11.21
CA SER A 368 -8.18 -6.16 12.26
C SER A 368 -8.91 -6.77 13.47
N ALA A 369 -9.02 -8.11 13.51
CA ALA A 369 -9.21 -8.87 14.73
C ALA A 369 -8.26 -10.09 14.74
N LYS A 370 -7.78 -10.43 15.95
CA LYS A 370 -6.74 -11.40 16.27
C LYS A 370 -7.15 -12.85 15.91
N GLN A 371 -6.15 -13.69 15.65
CA GLN A 371 -6.29 -15.14 15.48
C GLN A 371 -6.51 -15.80 16.83
N GLU A 372 -7.46 -16.75 16.91
CA GLU A 372 -7.56 -17.74 17.99
C GLU A 372 -7.23 -19.15 17.46
N PRO A 373 -6.71 -20.05 18.33
CA PRO A 373 -6.23 -21.38 17.97
C PRO A 373 -7.37 -22.40 17.89
N THR A 374 -7.20 -23.38 17.00
CA THR A 374 -8.11 -24.52 16.79
C THR A 374 -8.00 -25.54 17.93
N ALA A 375 -9.13 -25.86 18.57
CA ALA A 375 -9.30 -27.06 19.40
C ALA A 375 -10.19 -28.07 18.67
N ASP A 376 -9.70 -29.31 18.57
CA ASP A 376 -10.40 -30.50 18.08
C ASP A 376 -11.60 -30.86 18.96
N VAL A 377 -12.76 -31.20 18.39
CA VAL A 377 -13.61 -32.35 18.79
C VAL A 377 -14.48 -32.84 17.61
N SER A 378 -14.54 -34.17 17.52
CA SER A 378 -15.19 -35.09 16.59
C SER A 378 -16.72 -35.10 16.50
N SER A 379 -17.21 -35.31 15.27
CA SER A 379 -18.33 -36.15 14.78
C SER A 379 -19.52 -36.55 15.69
N SER A 380 -20.75 -36.19 15.26
CA SER A 380 -21.92 -37.11 15.09
C SER A 380 -23.00 -36.38 14.24
N ALA A 381 -23.27 -36.80 13.00
CA ALA A 381 -24.31 -37.75 12.55
C ALA A 381 -25.77 -37.22 12.56
N ARG A 382 -26.26 -36.91 11.34
CA ARG A 382 -27.62 -37.05 10.76
C ARG A 382 -28.83 -36.49 11.53
N GLU A 383 -29.61 -35.64 10.85
CA GLU A 383 -30.97 -36.04 10.38
C GLU A 383 -31.56 -35.10 9.32
N SER A 384 -32.26 -35.73 8.38
CA SER A 384 -32.96 -35.18 7.22
C SER A 384 -34.37 -34.71 7.57
N GLY A 385 -34.83 -33.58 6.99
CA GLY A 385 -36.20 -33.11 7.16
C GLY A 385 -36.68 -32.18 6.04
N SER A 386 -37.20 -32.76 4.98
CA SER A 386 -37.88 -32.13 3.84
C SER A 386 -39.09 -31.25 4.20
N LYS A 387 -39.34 -30.17 3.43
CA LYS A 387 -40.67 -29.71 2.90
C LYS A 387 -40.50 -28.41 2.08
N LYS A 388 -40.46 -28.43 0.73
CA LYS A 388 -41.59 -28.30 -0.22
C LYS A 388 -42.59 -27.17 0.07
N ARG A 389 -42.65 -26.14 -0.81
CA ARG A 389 -43.79 -25.76 -1.71
C ARG A 389 -43.62 -24.34 -2.29
N LYS A 390 -43.51 -24.21 -3.62
CA LYS A 390 -44.56 -23.88 -4.63
C LYS A 390 -44.76 -22.36 -4.81
N SER A 391 -44.42 -21.74 -5.94
CA SER A 391 -44.93 -21.85 -7.34
C SER A 391 -46.02 -20.82 -7.69
N ARG A 392 -45.83 -20.09 -8.79
CA ARG A 392 -46.83 -19.58 -9.76
C ARG A 392 -46.02 -18.94 -10.90
N GLY A 393 -45.98 -19.44 -12.13
CA GLY A 393 -47.06 -19.69 -13.12
C GLY A 393 -47.12 -18.49 -14.08
N LYS A 394 -47.33 -18.54 -15.41
CA LYS A 394 -47.81 -19.53 -16.39
C LYS A 394 -47.74 -18.78 -17.76
N ASN A 395 -47.32 -19.33 -18.90
CA ASN A 395 -48.16 -19.87 -20.00
C ASN A 395 -47.20 -20.18 -21.19
N ARG A 396 -47.10 -21.43 -21.71
CA ARG A 396 -47.93 -22.13 -22.74
C ARG A 396 -47.81 -21.48 -24.14
N LYS A 397 -47.60 -22.18 -25.28
CA LYS A 397 -47.96 -23.57 -25.69
C LYS A 397 -47.32 -23.87 -27.08
N GLU A 398 -46.77 -25.09 -27.32
CA GLU A 398 -47.23 -26.12 -28.29
C GLU A 398 -46.55 -26.05 -29.71
N VAL A 399 -46.15 -27.12 -30.42
CA VAL A 399 -46.08 -28.59 -30.15
C VAL A 399 -45.38 -29.37 -31.30
N THR A 400 -44.89 -30.58 -30.97
CA THR A 400 -44.66 -31.83 -31.78
C THR A 400 -43.61 -31.88 -32.91
N ASP A 401 -42.96 -33.01 -33.23
CA ASP A 401 -42.76 -34.37 -32.68
C ASP A 401 -41.64 -34.96 -33.60
N THR A 402 -40.64 -35.74 -33.16
CA THR A 402 -40.71 -37.19 -32.98
C THR A 402 -39.31 -37.71 -32.59
N ARG A 403 -39.30 -38.68 -31.68
CA ARG A 403 -38.23 -39.65 -31.31
C ARG A 403 -38.49 -40.97 -32.07
N PRO A 404 -37.61 -42.01 -32.13
CA PRO A 404 -37.18 -42.81 -30.96
C PRO A 404 -35.75 -43.45 -31.07
N GLU A 405 -35.03 -43.69 -29.94
CA GLU A 405 -34.80 -44.99 -29.24
C GLU A 405 -33.64 -45.80 -29.86
N GLU A 406 -32.80 -46.61 -29.20
CA GLU A 406 -32.68 -47.16 -27.84
C GLU A 406 -31.31 -47.91 -27.71
N GLU A 407 -30.80 -48.06 -26.48
CA GLU A 407 -30.15 -49.25 -25.86
C GLU A 407 -28.90 -49.93 -26.49
N ASP A 408 -27.99 -50.62 -25.80
CA ASP A 408 -27.59 -50.87 -24.40
C ASP A 408 -26.35 -51.82 -24.46
N ASN A 409 -25.66 -52.00 -23.32
CA ASN A 409 -24.75 -53.09 -22.94
C ASN A 409 -23.25 -53.08 -23.34
N GLY A 410 -22.39 -52.92 -22.32
CA GLY A 410 -21.90 -54.09 -21.59
C GLY A 410 -20.43 -54.53 -21.77
N GLU A 411 -19.70 -54.47 -20.65
CA GLU A 411 -18.70 -55.45 -20.14
C GLU A 411 -17.21 -55.43 -20.55
N GLU A 412 -16.44 -54.98 -19.55
CA GLU A 412 -15.27 -55.58 -18.87
C GLU A 412 -14.44 -56.76 -19.43
N SER A 413 -13.15 -56.68 -19.02
CA SER A 413 -12.16 -57.75 -18.82
C SER A 413 -11.43 -58.23 -20.09
N GLY A 414 -10.10 -58.32 -20.16
CA GLY A 414 -9.06 -58.30 -19.16
C GLY A 414 -7.93 -59.21 -19.66
N THR A 415 -6.69 -58.82 -19.36
CA THR A 415 -5.52 -59.69 -19.12
C THR A 415 -4.73 -60.35 -20.28
N LEU A 416 -3.44 -59.97 -20.32
CA LEU A 416 -2.20 -60.79 -20.30
C LEU A 416 -1.29 -60.90 -21.55
N LYS A 417 -0.06 -60.40 -21.31
CA LYS A 417 1.28 -60.98 -21.55
C LYS A 417 1.99 -60.81 -22.91
N MET A 418 3.06 -60.01 -22.85
CA MET A 418 4.50 -60.34 -23.01
C MET A 418 4.99 -61.14 -24.24
N GLY A 419 5.99 -60.56 -24.92
CA GLY A 419 7.03 -61.26 -25.70
C GLY A 419 7.32 -60.60 -27.06
N THR A 420 8.27 -59.67 -27.19
CA THR A 420 9.69 -59.85 -27.61
C THR A 420 9.94 -60.35 -29.05
N GLY A 421 10.68 -59.56 -29.85
CA GLY A 421 11.82 -60.09 -30.62
C GLY A 421 11.84 -59.97 -32.16
N LEU A 422 12.50 -58.91 -32.64
CA LEU A 422 13.61 -58.86 -33.62
C LEU A 422 13.54 -59.48 -35.06
N ASP A 423 13.73 -58.58 -36.04
CA ASP A 423 14.55 -58.60 -37.28
C ASP A 423 14.47 -59.70 -38.37
N LYS A 424 14.31 -59.25 -39.64
CA LYS A 424 15.14 -59.65 -40.80
C LYS A 424 14.99 -58.78 -42.08
N LEU A 425 16.03 -57.98 -42.36
CA LEU A 425 16.86 -57.83 -43.58
C LEU A 425 16.29 -57.64 -45.03
N LYS A 426 16.69 -56.49 -45.62
CA LYS A 426 17.38 -56.18 -46.92
C LYS A 426 16.76 -56.41 -48.33
N LEU A 427 16.87 -55.37 -49.18
CA LEU A 427 17.63 -55.27 -50.49
C LEU A 427 17.27 -53.92 -51.21
N THR A 428 18.19 -52.95 -51.38
CA THR A 428 18.91 -52.51 -52.63
C THR A 428 18.02 -52.27 -53.87
N GLY A 429 18.08 -51.22 -54.72
CA GLY A 429 18.94 -50.05 -54.99
C GLY A 429 18.73 -49.61 -56.46
N GLY A 430 19.07 -48.37 -56.87
CA GLY A 430 19.46 -48.04 -58.26
C GLY A 430 18.70 -46.95 -59.06
N ASP A 431 19.48 -45.97 -59.54
CA ASP A 431 19.29 -44.82 -60.45
C ASP A 431 18.43 -44.97 -61.74
N ALA A 432 17.91 -43.84 -62.27
CA ALA A 432 18.39 -43.18 -63.51
C ALA A 432 17.39 -42.18 -64.16
N VAL A 433 17.98 -41.13 -64.74
CA VAL A 433 17.43 -39.93 -65.41
C VAL A 433 17.17 -40.15 -66.91
N VAL A 434 16.07 -39.65 -67.51
CA VAL A 434 15.99 -39.18 -68.93
C VAL A 434 14.95 -38.06 -69.13
N ARG A 435 15.34 -37.06 -69.94
CA ARG A 435 14.74 -35.76 -70.33
C ARG A 435 13.68 -35.78 -71.44
N LYS A 436 12.88 -34.67 -71.53
CA LYS A 436 12.49 -33.79 -72.69
C LYS A 436 10.97 -33.43 -72.65
N ARG A 437 10.41 -32.29 -73.09
CA ARG A 437 10.82 -30.95 -73.60
C ARG A 437 9.52 -30.08 -73.70
N VAL A 438 9.50 -28.87 -73.10
CA VAL A 438 9.20 -27.48 -73.60
C VAL A 438 8.15 -27.31 -74.75
N PRO A 439 7.21 -26.32 -74.72
CA PRO A 439 7.50 -24.92 -75.13
C PRO A 439 6.89 -23.74 -74.35
N THR A 440 7.69 -22.68 -74.29
CA THR A 440 7.42 -21.27 -73.93
C THR A 440 6.67 -20.52 -75.04
N PRO A 441 6.19 -19.28 -74.76
CA PRO A 441 6.73 -18.12 -75.49
C PRO A 441 7.19 -16.94 -74.60
N GLN A 442 8.14 -16.19 -75.16
CA GLN A 442 8.87 -14.97 -74.70
C GLN A 442 8.00 -13.70 -74.89
N GLY A 443 8.28 -12.46 -74.42
CA GLY A 443 9.42 -11.76 -73.79
C GLY A 443 8.85 -10.48 -73.09
N LEU A 444 9.57 -9.60 -72.38
CA LEU A 444 10.86 -8.94 -72.60
C LEU A 444 11.43 -8.46 -71.25
N SER A 445 12.76 -8.44 -71.14
CA SER A 445 13.52 -7.87 -70.01
C SER A 445 13.82 -6.39 -70.20
N LEU A 446 13.92 -5.65 -69.09
CA LEU A 446 14.79 -4.48 -68.97
C LEU A 446 15.49 -4.53 -67.61
N GLN A 447 16.82 -4.69 -67.66
CA GLN A 447 17.72 -4.55 -66.52
C GLN A 447 17.77 -3.09 -66.05
N SER A 448 17.86 -2.87 -64.74
CA SER A 448 18.65 -1.76 -64.21
C SER A 448 19.45 -2.20 -62.99
N SER A 449 20.77 -2.11 -63.16
CA SER A 449 21.78 -2.25 -62.12
C SER A 449 21.51 -1.31 -60.95
N CYS A 450 21.67 -1.80 -59.72
CA CYS A 450 22.01 -0.91 -58.61
C CYS A 450 23.17 -1.46 -57.79
N ARG A 451 24.10 -0.54 -57.53
CA ARG A 451 25.50 -0.73 -57.18
C ARG A 451 25.67 -1.28 -55.76
N ARG A 452 26.69 -2.12 -55.59
CA ARG A 452 27.31 -2.41 -54.29
C ARG A 452 27.80 -1.08 -53.68
N VAL A 453 27.31 -0.75 -52.49
CA VAL A 453 27.93 0.24 -51.59
C VAL A 453 28.31 -0.49 -50.32
N THR A 454 29.61 -0.73 -50.17
CA THR A 454 30.27 -1.15 -48.94
C THR A 454 30.39 0.05 -48.01
N SER A 455 29.91 -0.06 -46.76
CA SER A 455 30.16 0.92 -45.70
C SER A 455 30.51 0.21 -44.39
N SER A 456 31.74 0.51 -43.96
CA SER A 456 32.53 0.23 -42.75
C SER A 456 31.93 -0.49 -41.51
N SER A 457 32.54 -1.65 -41.22
CA SER A 457 33.04 -2.19 -39.94
C SER A 457 32.42 -1.76 -38.60
N ASP A 458 31.64 -2.67 -37.98
CA ASP A 458 31.71 -3.05 -36.56
C ASP A 458 31.57 -4.58 -36.50
N SER A 459 32.65 -5.27 -36.14
CA SER A 459 32.78 -6.72 -36.24
C SER A 459 32.27 -7.44 -34.98
N GLU A 460 31.02 -7.90 -35.01
CA GLU A 460 30.53 -9.01 -34.15
C GLU A 460 29.68 -10.06 -34.91
N PHE A 461 29.62 -10.04 -36.24
CA PHE A 461 28.89 -11.04 -37.01
C PHE A 461 29.78 -11.72 -38.04
N SER A 462 30.35 -12.86 -37.65
CA SER A 462 30.86 -13.87 -38.58
C SER A 462 29.71 -14.79 -38.95
N ASP A 463 28.89 -14.38 -39.92
CA ASP A 463 28.20 -15.26 -40.90
C ASP A 463 27.17 -14.44 -41.71
N PRO A 464 27.20 -14.46 -43.06
CA PRO A 464 26.39 -13.58 -43.90
C PRO A 464 24.89 -13.95 -43.95
N GLU A 465 24.46 -15.08 -43.39
CA GLU A 465 23.04 -15.47 -43.28
C GLU A 465 22.40 -15.12 -41.91
N GLY A 466 23.20 -14.79 -40.89
CA GLY A 466 22.72 -14.54 -39.51
C GLY A 466 22.11 -13.15 -39.25
N GLY A 467 22.39 -12.16 -40.10
CA GLY A 467 22.06 -10.75 -39.84
C GLY A 467 20.56 -10.40 -39.88
N LEU A 468 19.78 -10.99 -40.80
CA LEU A 468 18.36 -10.67 -40.93
C LEU A 468 17.51 -11.37 -39.85
N GLN A 469 17.85 -12.62 -39.53
CA GLN A 469 17.18 -13.38 -38.47
C GLN A 469 17.50 -12.82 -37.08
N SER A 470 18.76 -12.41 -36.82
CA SER A 470 19.13 -11.76 -35.56
C SER A 470 18.42 -10.42 -35.39
N LYS A 471 18.33 -9.63 -36.46
CA LYS A 471 17.55 -8.38 -36.52
C LYS A 471 16.07 -8.67 -36.20
N LEU A 472 15.43 -9.64 -36.85
CA LEU A 472 14.04 -9.98 -36.58
C LEU A 472 13.80 -10.40 -35.12
N ARG A 473 14.67 -11.24 -34.54
CA ARG A 473 14.58 -11.65 -33.12
C ARG A 473 14.63 -10.46 -32.17
N LEU A 474 15.44 -9.45 -32.48
CA LEU A 474 15.50 -8.22 -31.70
C LEU A 474 14.20 -7.40 -31.80
N TYR A 475 13.64 -7.24 -33.00
CA TYR A 475 12.36 -6.55 -33.19
C TYR A 475 11.21 -7.27 -32.50
N GLN A 476 11.19 -8.61 -32.54
CA GLN A 476 10.23 -9.43 -31.78
C GLN A 476 10.39 -9.22 -30.27
N ALA A 477 11.62 -9.18 -29.75
CA ALA A 477 11.86 -8.88 -28.33
C ALA A 477 11.38 -7.47 -27.94
N LYS A 478 11.48 -6.48 -28.83
CA LYS A 478 10.93 -5.13 -28.61
C LYS A 478 9.41 -5.11 -28.57
N VAL A 479 8.73 -5.89 -29.42
CA VAL A 479 7.26 -6.06 -29.35
C VAL A 479 6.87 -6.63 -27.99
N ARG A 480 7.55 -7.68 -27.50
CA ARG A 480 7.29 -8.26 -26.17
C ARG A 480 7.50 -7.24 -25.05
N GLN A 481 8.58 -6.44 -25.10
CA GLN A 481 8.81 -5.36 -24.13
C GLN A 481 7.72 -4.28 -24.17
N SER A 482 7.33 -3.82 -25.36
CA SER A 482 6.22 -2.86 -25.52
C SER A 482 4.90 -3.40 -24.96
N ALA A 483 4.62 -4.69 -25.15
CA ALA A 483 3.44 -5.34 -24.58
C ALA A 483 3.50 -5.36 -23.06
N LEU A 484 4.63 -5.73 -22.47
CA LEU A 484 4.81 -5.76 -21.01
C LEU A 484 4.75 -4.35 -20.37
N HIS A 485 5.32 -3.33 -21.02
CA HIS A 485 5.21 -1.95 -20.54
C HIS A 485 3.78 -1.41 -20.64
N CYS A 486 3.07 -1.72 -21.72
CA CYS A 486 1.65 -1.40 -21.85
C CYS A 486 0.81 -2.12 -20.80
N PHE A 487 1.14 -3.38 -20.50
CA PHE A 487 0.49 -4.15 -19.44
C PHE A 487 0.76 -3.55 -18.05
N LEU A 488 1.99 -3.13 -17.76
CA LEU A 488 2.32 -2.43 -16.52
C LEU A 488 1.48 -1.14 -16.34
N SER A 489 1.34 -0.34 -17.40
CA SER A 489 0.47 0.84 -17.38
C SER A 489 -1.00 0.46 -17.17
N THR A 490 -1.47 -0.64 -17.78
CA THR A 490 -2.83 -1.16 -17.58
C THR A 490 -3.07 -1.54 -16.12
N VAL A 491 -2.17 -2.30 -15.51
CA VAL A 491 -2.24 -2.71 -14.08
C VAL A 491 -2.30 -1.50 -13.13
N LYS A 492 -1.61 -0.40 -13.47
CA LYS A 492 -1.61 0.84 -12.67
C LYS A 492 -2.90 1.67 -12.81
N CYS A 493 -3.65 1.49 -13.89
CA CYS A 493 -4.86 2.26 -14.19
C CYS A 493 -6.16 1.58 -13.71
N ILE A 494 -6.16 0.27 -13.49
CA ILE A 494 -7.35 -0.49 -13.08
C ILE A 494 -7.45 -0.68 -11.57
N GLU A 495 -8.67 -0.83 -11.07
CA GLU A 495 -8.90 -1.16 -9.67
C GLU A 495 -8.38 -2.57 -9.36
N LYS A 496 -7.65 -2.72 -8.25
CA LYS A 496 -7.05 -4.00 -7.84
C LYS A 496 -8.07 -5.14 -7.74
N LYS A 497 -9.30 -4.85 -7.29
CA LYS A 497 -10.39 -5.83 -7.20
C LYS A 497 -10.76 -6.41 -8.57
N VAL A 498 -10.79 -5.58 -9.62
CA VAL A 498 -11.07 -6.02 -11.00
C VAL A 498 -9.90 -6.82 -11.55
N LEU A 499 -8.66 -6.33 -11.33
CA LEU A 499 -7.44 -7.02 -11.76
C LEU A 499 -7.35 -8.46 -11.25
N TYR A 500 -7.71 -8.70 -9.97
CA TYR A 500 -7.61 -10.04 -9.38
C TYR A 500 -8.58 -11.05 -9.99
N GLY A 501 -9.66 -10.62 -10.66
CA GLY A 501 -10.50 -11.51 -11.46
C GLY A 501 -9.74 -12.16 -12.61
N TYR A 502 -8.67 -11.53 -13.11
CA TYR A 502 -7.81 -12.03 -14.19
C TYR A 502 -6.56 -12.77 -13.68
N TRP A 503 -6.45 -13.06 -12.37
CA TRP A 503 -5.26 -13.65 -11.76
C TRP A 503 -4.77 -14.92 -12.48
N SER A 504 -5.65 -15.91 -12.65
CA SER A 504 -5.38 -17.19 -13.30
C SER A 504 -4.93 -17.07 -14.76
N CYS A 505 -5.18 -15.92 -15.41
CA CYS A 505 -4.74 -15.67 -16.77
C CYS A 505 -3.25 -15.32 -16.85
N PHE A 506 -2.65 -14.79 -15.79
CA PHE A 506 -1.28 -14.23 -15.82
C PHE A 506 -0.34 -14.86 -14.79
N VAL A 507 -0.91 -15.54 -13.79
CA VAL A 507 -0.20 -16.24 -12.70
C VAL A 507 -0.59 -17.73 -12.76
N PRO A 508 0.37 -18.66 -12.62
CA PRO A 508 0.08 -20.09 -12.67
C PRO A 508 -0.64 -20.59 -11.40
N ASP A 509 -1.56 -21.56 -11.55
CA ASP A 509 -2.42 -22.06 -10.47
C ASP A 509 -2.16 -23.52 -10.04
N SER A 510 -1.44 -24.35 -10.83
CA SER A 510 -0.95 -25.67 -10.39
C SER A 510 0.20 -26.22 -11.25
N SER A 511 1.01 -27.09 -10.63
CA SER A 511 1.96 -28.00 -11.31
C SER A 511 1.37 -29.42 -11.36
N ALA A 512 0.20 -29.61 -11.95
CA ALA A 512 -0.30 -30.95 -12.21
C ALA A 512 0.54 -31.59 -13.33
N VAL A 513 1.26 -32.66 -13.00
CA VAL A 513 1.98 -33.49 -13.99
C VAL A 513 0.97 -33.97 -15.03
N GLY A 514 1.08 -33.48 -16.27
CA GLY A 514 0.23 -33.89 -17.39
C GLY A 514 -0.74 -32.82 -17.93
N SER A 515 -0.92 -31.66 -17.28
CA SER A 515 -1.69 -30.54 -17.86
C SER A 515 -0.82 -29.64 -18.75
N PRO A 516 -1.35 -29.03 -19.84
CA PRO A 516 -0.59 -28.05 -20.64
C PRO A 516 -0.06 -26.92 -19.76
N GLN A 517 1.23 -26.56 -19.88
CA GLN A 517 1.80 -25.44 -19.13
C GLN A 517 1.02 -24.16 -19.43
N SER A 518 0.24 -23.66 -18.48
CA SER A 518 -0.46 -22.39 -18.62
C SER A 518 0.57 -21.27 -18.78
N LEU A 519 0.57 -20.63 -19.95
CA LEU A 519 1.50 -19.53 -20.21
C LEU A 519 1.18 -18.33 -19.30
N SER A 520 2.22 -17.89 -18.59
CA SER A 520 2.15 -16.88 -17.53
C SER A 520 3.32 -15.91 -17.59
N LEU A 521 3.29 -14.84 -16.80
CA LEU A 521 4.42 -13.91 -16.66
C LEU A 521 5.72 -14.62 -16.25
N LEU A 522 5.62 -15.69 -15.46
CA LEU A 522 6.77 -16.51 -15.05
C LEU A 522 7.40 -17.28 -16.23
N THR A 523 6.62 -17.58 -17.27
CA THR A 523 7.17 -18.22 -18.47
C THR A 523 8.16 -17.29 -19.17
N ILE A 524 7.84 -16.00 -19.28
CA ILE A 524 8.77 -15.00 -19.83
C ILE A 524 9.97 -14.84 -18.90
N ALA A 525 9.74 -14.70 -17.60
CA ALA A 525 10.80 -14.54 -16.61
C ALA A 525 11.82 -15.69 -16.60
N LEU A 526 11.40 -16.91 -16.95
CA LEU A 526 12.27 -18.09 -17.00
C LEU A 526 12.87 -18.39 -18.37
N LYS A 527 12.15 -18.12 -19.46
CA LYS A 527 12.50 -18.63 -20.81
C LYS A 527 12.85 -17.56 -21.83
N ASP A 528 12.58 -16.27 -21.60
CA ASP A 528 12.87 -15.24 -22.60
C ASP A 528 14.38 -14.99 -22.72
N PRO A 529 14.95 -14.98 -23.95
CA PRO A 529 16.38 -14.75 -24.14
C PRO A 529 16.83 -13.33 -23.74
N SER A 530 15.93 -12.33 -23.82
CA SER A 530 16.25 -10.93 -23.55
C SER A 530 16.10 -10.60 -22.06
N PRO A 531 17.19 -10.23 -21.35
CA PRO A 531 17.12 -9.84 -19.93
C PRO A 531 16.17 -8.67 -19.68
N LYS A 532 16.10 -7.72 -20.63
CA LYS A 532 15.18 -6.57 -20.55
C LYS A 532 13.72 -7.03 -20.56
N THR A 533 13.38 -8.02 -21.39
CA THR A 533 12.01 -8.56 -21.46
C THR A 533 11.66 -9.33 -20.18
N ARG A 534 12.60 -10.12 -19.64
CA ARG A 534 12.44 -10.78 -18.33
C ARG A 534 12.19 -9.76 -17.21
N ALA A 535 12.99 -8.69 -17.17
CA ALA A 535 12.83 -7.61 -16.19
C ALA A 535 11.46 -6.92 -16.31
N SER A 536 10.97 -6.60 -17.52
CA SER A 536 9.65 -6.02 -17.72
C SER A 536 8.52 -6.94 -17.24
N ALA A 537 8.63 -8.27 -17.44
CA ALA A 537 7.63 -9.23 -16.95
C ALA A 537 7.57 -9.27 -15.42
N LEU A 538 8.74 -9.21 -14.76
CA LEU A 538 8.85 -9.15 -13.30
C LEU A 538 8.35 -7.81 -12.72
N GLN A 539 8.47 -6.70 -13.46
CA GLN A 539 7.87 -5.43 -13.05
C GLN A 539 6.34 -5.50 -13.07
N VAL A 540 5.76 -6.12 -14.09
CA VAL A 540 4.30 -6.36 -14.14
C VAL A 540 3.88 -7.26 -12.98
N LEU A 541 4.58 -8.38 -12.75
CA LEU A 541 4.27 -9.29 -11.65
C LEU A 541 4.37 -8.60 -10.28
N SER A 542 5.43 -7.81 -10.05
CA SER A 542 5.57 -6.98 -8.85
C SER A 542 4.37 -6.04 -8.66
N ALA A 543 3.92 -5.37 -9.73
CA ALA A 543 2.79 -4.46 -9.68
C ALA A 543 1.46 -5.18 -9.43
N ILE A 544 1.30 -6.43 -9.86
CA ILE A 544 0.14 -7.26 -9.53
C ILE A 544 0.15 -7.66 -8.04
N LEU A 545 1.31 -8.04 -7.51
CA LEU A 545 1.48 -8.45 -6.11
C LEU A 545 1.40 -7.27 -5.12
N GLU A 546 1.80 -6.07 -5.52
CA GLU A 546 1.76 -4.88 -4.68
C GLU A 546 0.32 -4.56 -4.24
N GLY A 547 0.07 -4.59 -2.92
CA GLY A 547 -1.26 -4.37 -2.35
C GLY A 547 -2.21 -5.58 -2.44
N SER A 548 -1.68 -6.77 -2.72
CA SER A 548 -2.48 -8.01 -2.82
C SER A 548 -2.75 -8.72 -1.49
N LYS A 549 -2.20 -8.23 -0.36
CA LYS A 549 -2.33 -8.85 0.97
C LYS A 549 -3.76 -9.26 1.32
N GLN A 550 -4.73 -8.39 1.04
CA GLN A 550 -6.14 -8.68 1.30
C GLN A 550 -6.68 -9.83 0.45
N PHE A 551 -6.38 -9.82 -0.85
CA PHE A 551 -6.76 -10.88 -1.78
C PHE A 551 -6.07 -12.21 -1.44
N LEU A 552 -4.74 -12.19 -1.22
CA LEU A 552 -3.95 -13.37 -0.87
C LEU A 552 -4.25 -13.90 0.53
N SER A 553 -4.81 -13.09 1.44
CA SER A 553 -5.09 -13.52 2.81
C SER A 553 -6.01 -14.72 2.90
N VAL A 554 -6.85 -14.96 1.89
CA VAL A 554 -7.79 -16.09 1.79
C VAL A 554 -7.08 -17.42 1.44
N ALA A 555 -5.83 -17.36 0.95
CA ALA A 555 -5.06 -18.56 0.62
C ALA A 555 -4.84 -19.43 1.86
N GLU A 556 -5.12 -20.72 1.71
CA GLU A 556 -5.01 -21.70 2.78
C GLU A 556 -4.73 -23.08 2.20
N ASP A 557 -3.84 -23.82 2.86
CA ASP A 557 -3.59 -25.20 2.52
C ASP A 557 -4.67 -26.13 3.10
N THR A 558 -5.34 -26.90 2.25
CA THR A 558 -6.29 -27.93 2.70
C THR A 558 -5.54 -29.16 3.22
N SER A 559 -5.95 -29.66 4.39
CA SER A 559 -5.45 -30.91 4.99
C SER A 559 -6.01 -32.16 4.29
N ASP A 560 -7.23 -32.08 3.78
CA ASP A 560 -7.96 -33.23 3.21
C ASP A 560 -7.72 -33.43 1.72
N HIS A 561 -7.18 -34.60 1.37
CA HIS A 561 -6.94 -35.05 -0.02
C HIS A 561 -8.21 -35.63 -0.69
N LYS A 562 -9.41 -35.36 -0.13
CA LYS A 562 -10.67 -36.03 -0.52
C LYS A 562 -11.85 -35.06 -0.75
N GLN A 563 -11.61 -33.91 -1.39
CA GLN A 563 -12.71 -33.03 -1.83
C GLN A 563 -12.96 -33.19 -3.33
N ALA A 564 -14.24 -33.24 -3.74
CA ALA A 564 -14.67 -33.39 -5.14
C ALA A 564 -14.43 -32.13 -6.00
N PHE A 565 -14.00 -31.02 -5.39
CA PHE A 565 -13.63 -29.78 -6.05
C PHE A 565 -12.47 -29.11 -5.31
N THR A 566 -11.63 -28.33 -6.02
CA THR A 566 -10.56 -27.53 -5.41
C THR A 566 -11.12 -26.17 -4.99
N PRO A 567 -11.14 -25.82 -3.68
CA PRO A 567 -11.62 -24.51 -3.25
C PRO A 567 -10.68 -23.38 -3.72
N PHE A 568 -11.25 -22.19 -3.92
CA PHE A 568 -10.49 -21.00 -4.37
C PHE A 568 -9.28 -20.69 -3.48
N SER A 569 -9.41 -20.87 -2.15
CA SER A 569 -8.31 -20.73 -1.18
C SER A 569 -7.14 -21.67 -1.44
N ALA A 570 -7.40 -22.93 -1.80
CA ALA A 570 -6.37 -23.93 -2.12
C ALA A 570 -5.71 -23.67 -3.49
N THR A 571 -6.48 -23.18 -4.46
CA THR A 571 -5.92 -22.73 -5.74
C THR A 571 -4.95 -21.57 -5.52
N LEU A 572 -5.33 -20.57 -4.73
CA LEU A 572 -4.47 -19.42 -4.44
C LEU A 572 -3.21 -19.79 -3.65
N ALA A 573 -3.32 -20.73 -2.70
CA ALA A 573 -2.17 -21.30 -2.01
C ALA A 573 -1.22 -22.01 -2.99
N SER A 574 -1.76 -22.73 -3.99
CA SER A 574 -0.98 -23.38 -5.05
C SER A 574 -0.28 -22.36 -5.95
N SER A 575 -0.96 -21.27 -6.33
CA SER A 575 -0.34 -20.17 -7.10
C SER A 575 0.82 -19.53 -6.33
N ILE A 576 0.68 -19.31 -5.01
CA ILE A 576 1.76 -18.76 -4.17
C ILE A 576 2.98 -19.69 -4.17
N ARG A 577 2.79 -21.01 -3.99
CA ARG A 577 3.90 -21.98 -4.04
C ARG A 577 4.61 -21.98 -5.38
N GLU A 578 3.84 -21.95 -6.46
CA GLU A 578 4.39 -21.97 -7.81
C GLU A 578 5.15 -20.67 -8.13
N LEU A 579 4.65 -19.53 -7.64
CA LEU A 579 5.35 -18.25 -7.67
C LEU A 579 6.71 -18.33 -6.96
N HIS A 580 6.76 -18.87 -5.73
CA HIS A 580 8.03 -19.09 -5.03
C HIS A 580 8.99 -19.96 -5.82
N ARG A 581 8.51 -21.11 -6.31
CA ARG A 581 9.32 -22.07 -7.06
C ARG A 581 9.92 -21.44 -8.31
N CYS A 582 9.10 -20.79 -9.13
CA CYS A 582 9.54 -20.17 -10.38
C CYS A 582 10.47 -18.97 -10.16
N LEU A 583 10.19 -18.12 -9.16
CA LEU A 583 11.04 -16.96 -8.88
C LEU A 583 12.41 -17.38 -8.30
N LEU A 584 12.47 -18.45 -7.51
CA LEU A 584 13.75 -19.02 -7.06
C LEU A 584 14.56 -19.60 -8.22
N LEU A 585 13.92 -20.31 -9.14
CA LEU A 585 14.58 -20.81 -10.35
C LEU A 585 15.11 -19.65 -11.21
N ALA A 586 14.32 -18.58 -11.37
CA ALA A 586 14.76 -17.38 -12.09
C ALA A 586 15.95 -16.71 -11.38
N LEU A 587 15.94 -16.62 -10.04
CA LEU A 587 17.02 -16.01 -9.26
C LEU A 587 18.36 -16.71 -9.52
N VAL A 588 18.38 -18.04 -9.50
CA VAL A 588 19.60 -18.83 -9.67
C VAL A 588 20.10 -18.81 -11.13
N ALA A 589 19.19 -18.73 -12.10
CA ALA A 589 19.55 -18.76 -13.52
C ALA A 589 19.94 -17.39 -14.10
N GLU A 590 19.62 -16.29 -13.42
CA GLU A 590 19.82 -14.94 -13.95
C GLU A 590 21.24 -14.40 -13.71
N SER A 591 21.79 -13.75 -14.73
CA SER A 591 23.12 -13.11 -14.70
C SER A 591 23.06 -11.58 -14.74
N SER A 592 21.96 -11.00 -15.22
CA SER A 592 21.82 -9.55 -15.30
C SER A 592 21.48 -8.93 -13.93
N SER A 593 22.34 -8.05 -13.40
CA SER A 593 22.09 -7.31 -12.15
C SER A 593 20.75 -6.57 -12.12
N GLN A 594 20.34 -6.01 -13.26
CA GLN A 594 19.07 -5.29 -13.38
C GLN A 594 17.89 -6.24 -13.23
N THR A 595 17.94 -7.42 -13.86
CA THR A 595 16.88 -8.42 -13.74
C THR A 595 16.90 -9.10 -12.38
N LEU A 596 18.07 -9.43 -11.82
CA LEU A 596 18.22 -9.91 -10.44
C LEU A 596 17.53 -8.98 -9.43
N THR A 597 17.76 -7.68 -9.55
CA THR A 597 17.08 -6.66 -8.74
C THR A 597 15.55 -6.78 -8.83
N GLN A 598 14.99 -7.02 -10.03
CA GLN A 598 13.53 -7.20 -10.18
C GLN A 598 13.01 -8.53 -9.63
N ILE A 599 13.77 -9.63 -9.79
CA ILE A 599 13.42 -10.94 -9.23
C ILE A 599 13.33 -10.85 -7.71
N ILE A 600 14.35 -10.26 -7.08
CA ILE A 600 14.41 -10.10 -5.63
C ILE A 600 13.28 -9.20 -5.12
N LYS A 601 12.97 -8.11 -5.84
CA LYS A 601 11.80 -7.25 -5.52
C LYS A 601 10.46 -7.99 -5.63
N CYS A 602 10.29 -8.82 -6.66
CA CYS A 602 9.13 -9.72 -6.78
C CYS A 602 8.99 -10.64 -5.56
N LEU A 603 10.10 -11.30 -5.17
CA LEU A 603 10.13 -12.17 -4.00
C LEU A 603 9.79 -11.42 -2.71
N ALA A 604 10.29 -10.20 -2.53
CA ALA A 604 10.01 -9.38 -1.36
C ALA A 604 8.51 -8.98 -1.31
N ASN A 605 7.94 -8.58 -2.44
CA ASN A 605 6.50 -8.29 -2.53
C ASN A 605 5.64 -9.54 -2.27
N LEU A 606 6.03 -10.71 -2.77
CA LEU A 606 5.35 -11.97 -2.47
C LEU A 606 5.42 -12.27 -0.96
N ALA A 607 6.59 -12.11 -0.34
CA ALA A 607 6.80 -12.27 1.10
C ALA A 607 5.93 -11.34 1.96
N LEU A 608 5.73 -10.08 1.56
CA LEU A 608 4.91 -9.15 2.35
C LEU A 608 3.40 -9.38 2.24
N ASN A 609 2.92 -10.07 1.20
CA ASN A 609 1.50 -10.19 0.91
C ASN A 609 0.93 -11.62 1.13
N ALA A 610 1.77 -12.67 1.14
CA ALA A 610 1.30 -14.05 1.33
C ALA A 610 1.04 -14.39 2.82
N PRO A 611 -0.03 -15.16 3.14
CA PRO A 611 -0.38 -15.52 4.52
C PRO A 611 0.37 -16.76 5.01
N TYR A 612 1.68 -16.68 5.24
CA TYR A 612 2.51 -17.85 5.62
C TYR A 612 2.01 -18.61 6.86
N ALA A 613 1.33 -17.94 7.80
CA ALA A 613 0.74 -18.61 8.96
C ALA A 613 -0.39 -19.61 8.61
N ARG A 614 -0.98 -19.50 7.42
CA ARG A 614 -2.05 -20.37 6.88
C ARG A 614 -1.55 -21.35 5.80
N LEU A 615 -0.27 -21.27 5.45
CA LEU A 615 0.35 -22.10 4.41
C LEU A 615 1.28 -23.13 5.07
N LYS A 616 1.56 -24.22 4.37
CA LYS A 616 2.54 -25.21 4.82
C LYS A 616 3.93 -24.56 4.97
N PRO A 617 4.65 -24.81 6.08
CA PRO A 617 5.97 -24.26 6.31
C PRO A 617 6.98 -24.76 5.28
N GLY A 618 8.08 -24.02 5.09
CA GLY A 618 9.18 -24.40 4.19
C GLY A 618 9.26 -23.60 2.89
N LEU A 619 8.42 -22.57 2.72
CA LEU A 619 8.51 -21.64 1.59
C LEU A 619 9.58 -20.57 1.81
N LEU A 620 9.83 -20.15 3.05
CA LEU A 620 10.77 -19.07 3.36
C LEU A 620 12.22 -19.57 3.49
N SER A 621 12.43 -20.80 3.97
CA SER A 621 13.74 -21.41 4.16
C SER A 621 14.59 -21.51 2.88
N PRO A 622 14.05 -21.88 1.70
CA PRO A 622 14.80 -21.83 0.44
C PRO A 622 15.20 -20.40 0.06
N LEU A 623 14.29 -19.42 0.22
CA LEU A 623 14.56 -18.01 -0.07
C LEU A 623 15.71 -17.50 0.81
N TRP A 624 15.64 -17.75 2.11
CA TRP A 624 16.65 -17.38 3.09
C TRP A 624 18.04 -17.91 2.76
N ARG A 625 18.14 -19.16 2.28
CA ARG A 625 19.42 -19.76 1.89
C ARG A 625 19.95 -19.21 0.56
N GLN A 626 19.08 -19.08 -0.44
CA GLN A 626 19.49 -18.69 -1.80
C GLN A 626 19.83 -17.21 -1.93
N ILE A 627 19.31 -16.33 -1.06
CA ILE A 627 19.62 -14.90 -1.14
C ILE A 627 21.02 -14.54 -0.59
N LYS A 628 21.63 -15.41 0.25
CA LYS A 628 22.90 -15.14 0.93
C LYS A 628 24.04 -14.70 -0.01
N PRO A 629 24.27 -15.28 -1.20
CA PRO A 629 25.33 -14.83 -2.09
C PRO A 629 25.14 -13.39 -2.62
N TYR A 630 23.89 -12.92 -2.71
CA TYR A 630 23.55 -11.63 -3.33
C TYR A 630 23.70 -10.43 -2.37
N ILE A 631 23.82 -10.66 -1.06
CA ILE A 631 23.99 -9.59 -0.06
C ILE A 631 25.34 -8.86 -0.17
N ARG A 632 26.34 -9.51 -0.77
CA ARG A 632 27.69 -8.96 -1.06
C ARG A 632 27.93 -8.76 -2.56
N HIS A 633 26.88 -8.71 -3.37
CA HIS A 633 26.98 -8.54 -4.81
C HIS A 633 27.64 -7.19 -5.21
N ARG A 634 28.36 -7.13 -6.34
CA ARG A 634 29.04 -5.90 -6.79
C ARG A 634 28.09 -4.71 -7.02
N ASP A 635 26.90 -4.98 -7.55
CA ASP A 635 25.85 -3.98 -7.76
C ASP A 635 25.11 -3.65 -6.45
N VAL A 636 25.17 -2.37 -6.05
CA VAL A 636 24.50 -1.84 -4.86
C VAL A 636 23.00 -2.10 -4.87
N ASN A 637 22.32 -2.05 -6.02
CA ASN A 637 20.87 -2.27 -6.11
C ASN A 637 20.48 -3.71 -5.80
N VAL A 638 21.34 -4.67 -6.17
CA VAL A 638 21.14 -6.09 -5.85
C VAL A 638 21.33 -6.30 -4.34
N ARG A 639 22.34 -5.68 -3.73
CA ARG A 639 22.56 -5.73 -2.27
C ARG A 639 21.39 -5.15 -1.50
N VAL A 640 20.94 -3.94 -1.86
CA VAL A 640 19.79 -3.27 -1.25
C VAL A 640 18.54 -4.14 -1.39
N SER A 641 18.24 -4.63 -2.60
CA SER A 641 17.06 -5.49 -2.80
C SER A 641 17.15 -6.79 -2.00
N SER A 642 18.35 -7.36 -1.84
CA SER A 642 18.57 -8.56 -1.03
C SER A 642 18.30 -8.31 0.46
N LEU A 643 18.72 -7.16 0.98
CA LEU A 643 18.39 -6.73 2.34
C LEU A 643 16.90 -6.45 2.48
N THR A 644 16.26 -5.83 1.49
CA THR A 644 14.79 -5.64 1.47
C THR A 644 14.04 -6.95 1.51
N LEU A 645 14.50 -7.97 0.78
CA LEU A 645 13.92 -9.32 0.87
C LEU A 645 14.10 -9.90 2.28
N LEU A 646 15.29 -9.82 2.87
CA LEU A 646 15.52 -10.28 4.25
C LEU A 646 14.63 -9.53 5.25
N GLY A 647 14.46 -8.21 5.09
CA GLY A 647 13.53 -7.38 5.86
C GLY A 647 12.07 -7.82 5.70
N ALA A 648 11.64 -8.15 4.49
CA ALA A 648 10.31 -8.69 4.22
C ALA A 648 10.09 -10.06 4.89
N LEU A 649 11.09 -10.94 4.87
CA LEU A 649 11.03 -12.25 5.53
C LEU A 649 10.91 -12.14 7.05
N VAL A 650 11.60 -11.18 7.68
CA VAL A 650 11.53 -10.99 9.14
C VAL A 650 10.36 -10.11 9.61
N SER A 651 9.66 -9.43 8.71
CA SER A 651 8.50 -8.60 9.07
C SER A 651 7.15 -9.27 8.75
N THR A 652 7.12 -10.21 7.80
CA THR A 652 5.87 -10.88 7.41
C THR A 652 5.35 -11.80 8.51
N HIS A 653 4.11 -11.57 8.95
CA HIS A 653 3.41 -12.35 9.98
C HIS A 653 4.26 -12.64 11.25
N ALA A 654 5.19 -11.75 11.60
CA ALA A 654 6.11 -12.00 12.70
C ALA A 654 5.38 -12.02 14.07
N PRO A 655 5.76 -12.94 14.98
CA PRO A 655 6.79 -13.97 14.83
C PRO A 655 6.29 -15.22 14.08
N LEU A 656 7.08 -15.71 13.13
CA LEU A 656 6.89 -17.02 12.48
C LEU A 656 7.92 -18.02 13.00
N SER A 657 7.47 -19.22 13.36
CA SER A 657 8.36 -20.29 13.88
C SER A 657 9.47 -20.67 12.89
N GLU A 658 9.16 -20.71 11.59
CA GLU A 658 10.16 -20.99 10.54
C GLU A 658 11.29 -19.95 10.54
N VAL A 659 10.96 -18.66 10.65
CA VAL A 659 11.95 -17.57 10.65
C VAL A 659 12.74 -17.54 11.96
N GLU A 660 12.10 -17.83 13.09
CA GLU A 660 12.80 -17.93 14.38
C GLU A 660 13.89 -19.00 14.35
N ILE A 661 13.61 -20.17 13.76
CA ILE A 661 14.61 -21.23 13.56
C ILE A 661 15.75 -20.74 12.67
N LEU A 662 15.43 -20.08 11.55
CA LEU A 662 16.43 -19.55 10.60
C LEU A 662 17.34 -18.49 11.23
N LEU A 663 16.82 -17.68 12.15
CA LEU A 663 17.59 -16.66 12.88
C LEU A 663 18.57 -17.28 13.88
N ARG A 664 18.27 -18.45 14.45
CA ARG A 664 19.14 -19.16 15.40
C ARG A 664 20.21 -20.03 14.73
N GLN A 665 20.15 -20.22 13.41
CA GLN A 665 21.14 -21.03 12.70
C GLN A 665 22.51 -20.32 12.65
N PRO A 666 23.61 -20.99 13.06
CA PRO A 666 24.95 -20.46 12.90
C PRO A 666 25.30 -20.29 11.42
N CYS A 667 26.11 -19.28 11.09
CA CYS A 667 26.55 -19.09 9.71
C CYS A 667 27.51 -20.22 9.33
N THR A 668 27.05 -21.20 8.54
CA THR A 668 27.91 -22.25 8.00
C THR A 668 29.02 -21.61 7.18
N ALA A 669 30.28 -21.96 7.48
CA ALA A 669 31.50 -21.51 6.82
C ALA A 669 31.46 -21.75 5.29
N GLY A 670 30.90 -20.79 4.56
CA GLY A 670 30.94 -20.69 3.11
C GLY A 670 31.13 -19.24 2.65
N MET A 671 31.46 -18.33 3.57
CA MET A 671 31.71 -16.91 3.30
C MET A 671 33.15 -16.63 2.82
N ASN A 672 34.00 -17.66 2.77
CA ASN A 672 35.38 -17.53 2.34
C ASN A 672 35.47 -17.89 0.84
N ASN A 673 35.78 -16.91 -0.01
CA ASN A 673 36.12 -17.00 -1.44
C ASN A 673 35.01 -17.06 -2.52
N SER A 674 34.02 -16.15 -2.50
CA SER A 674 33.29 -15.85 -3.74
C SER A 674 32.78 -14.41 -3.83
N GLY A 675 33.71 -13.45 -3.90
CA GLY A 675 33.39 -12.07 -4.27
C GLY A 675 33.20 -11.86 -5.78
N ILE A 676 33.24 -12.92 -6.60
CA ILE A 676 33.43 -12.77 -8.06
C ILE A 676 32.32 -13.39 -8.92
N ALA A 677 31.39 -14.19 -8.40
CA ALA A 677 30.50 -14.94 -9.29
C ALA A 677 29.16 -15.35 -8.68
N THR A 678 28.08 -15.17 -9.46
CA THR A 678 26.84 -15.94 -9.33
C THR A 678 27.12 -17.45 -9.35
N PRO A 679 26.24 -18.34 -8.82
CA PRO A 679 26.43 -19.80 -8.89
C PRO A 679 26.70 -20.33 -10.30
N GLN A 680 26.24 -19.61 -11.33
CA GLN A 680 26.43 -19.91 -12.75
C GLN A 680 27.82 -19.49 -13.25
N GLU A 681 28.31 -18.30 -12.87
CA GLU A 681 29.65 -17.82 -13.23
C GLU A 681 30.75 -18.69 -12.61
N ALA A 682 30.56 -19.15 -11.36
CA ALA A 682 31.50 -20.06 -10.70
C ALA A 682 31.61 -21.40 -11.42
N ARG A 683 30.51 -21.88 -12.03
CA ARG A 683 30.47 -23.09 -12.84
C ARG A 683 31.26 -22.97 -14.14
N ASN A 684 31.23 -21.80 -14.76
CA ASN A 684 31.97 -21.53 -16.01
C ASN A 684 33.47 -21.29 -15.76
N THR A 685 33.87 -20.84 -14.57
CA THR A 685 35.30 -20.63 -14.23
C THR A 685 36.00 -21.93 -13.79
N LEU A 686 35.25 -22.95 -13.35
CA LEU A 686 35.78 -24.21 -12.82
C LEU A 686 36.27 -25.22 -13.87
N GLU A 687 36.10 -24.96 -15.16
CA GLU A 687 36.67 -25.77 -16.25
C GLU A 687 38.08 -25.35 -16.68
N GLY A 688 38.61 -24.21 -16.18
CA GLY A 688 39.85 -23.61 -16.70
C GLY A 688 41.14 -23.82 -15.90
N TYR A 689 41.10 -24.09 -14.59
CA TYR A 689 42.31 -24.07 -13.76
C TYR A 689 42.34 -25.21 -12.74
N ARG A 690 42.94 -26.33 -13.14
CA ARG A 690 43.45 -27.35 -12.22
C ARG A 690 44.96 -27.42 -12.40
N LYS A 691 45.73 -26.77 -11.52
CA LYS A 691 47.12 -27.15 -11.14
C LYS A 691 47.72 -26.28 -10.01
N HIS A 692 48.18 -26.99 -8.99
CA HIS A 692 49.09 -26.65 -7.87
C HIS A 692 48.54 -26.01 -6.56
N PRO A 693 48.80 -26.66 -5.40
CA PRO A 693 48.54 -26.10 -4.07
C PRO A 693 49.83 -25.50 -3.48
N VAL A 694 49.73 -24.35 -2.79
CA VAL A 694 50.78 -23.88 -1.88
C VAL A 694 50.12 -23.29 -0.63
N ASN A 695 50.55 -23.81 0.53
CA ASN A 695 50.26 -23.33 1.88
C ASN A 695 50.78 -21.91 2.08
N HIS A 696 50.06 -21.06 2.81
CA HIS A 696 50.65 -20.25 3.89
C HIS A 696 49.54 -19.70 4.79
N SER A 697 49.66 -20.06 6.07
CA SER A 697 48.91 -19.59 7.23
C SER A 697 49.69 -18.47 7.91
N THR A 698 49.12 -17.27 8.07
CA THR A 698 49.26 -16.37 9.23
C THR A 698 48.47 -15.07 9.03
N ASP A 699 47.97 -14.54 10.16
CA ASP A 699 47.51 -13.17 10.42
C ASP A 699 46.04 -12.80 10.15
N LEU A 700 45.19 -13.15 11.11
CA LEU A 700 43.89 -12.53 11.39
C LEU A 700 43.67 -12.49 12.91
N GLN A 701 44.32 -11.54 13.59
CA GLN A 701 44.15 -11.29 15.04
C GLN A 701 43.82 -9.83 15.38
N THR A 702 43.43 -9.00 14.40
CA THR A 702 43.15 -7.56 14.62
C THR A 702 41.66 -7.20 14.73
N ALA A 703 40.74 -8.16 14.65
CA ALA A 703 39.29 -7.90 14.75
C ALA A 703 38.71 -7.94 16.19
N GLU A 704 39.50 -8.30 17.20
CA GLU A 704 39.02 -8.49 18.59
C GLU A 704 39.22 -7.29 19.53
N SER A 705 39.68 -6.14 19.02
CA SER A 705 40.09 -5.01 19.87
C SER A 705 38.93 -4.19 20.49
N TRP A 706 37.68 -4.37 20.05
CA TRP A 706 36.56 -3.53 20.50
C TRP A 706 35.86 -4.01 21.79
N ARG A 707 36.36 -5.06 22.45
CA ARG A 707 35.62 -5.79 23.51
C ARG A 707 36.06 -5.51 24.96
N LYS A 708 36.70 -4.38 25.30
CA LYS A 708 37.04 -4.08 26.70
C LYS A 708 36.51 -2.72 27.20
N PRO A 709 35.72 -2.69 28.28
CA PRO A 709 35.55 -1.49 29.11
C PRO A 709 36.78 -1.31 30.01
N ASN A 710 37.30 -0.09 30.10
CA ASN A 710 38.34 0.29 31.06
C ASN A 710 37.81 0.22 32.49
N ALA A 711 38.39 -0.65 33.32
CA ALA A 711 38.30 -0.58 34.77
C ALA A 711 39.72 -0.70 35.36
N THR A 712 40.29 0.43 35.74
CA THR A 712 41.46 0.54 36.62
C THR A 712 40.99 0.40 38.06
N TYR A 713 41.43 -0.63 38.78
CA TYR A 713 41.88 -0.62 40.19
C TYR A 713 42.45 -2.02 40.54
N GLU A 714 43.49 -2.04 41.35
CA GLU A 714 44.42 -3.16 41.58
C GLU A 714 43.89 -4.32 42.46
N SER A 715 44.52 -5.48 42.24
CA SER A 715 44.47 -6.87 42.81
C SER A 715 44.73 -7.01 44.34
N PRO A 716 44.81 -8.22 45.01
CA PRO A 716 44.52 -9.65 44.67
C PRO A 716 43.63 -10.42 45.70
N HIS A 717 43.03 -11.57 45.30
CA HIS A 717 43.29 -12.91 45.90
C HIS A 717 42.32 -14.01 45.40
N ASP A 718 42.90 -15.20 45.22
CA ASP A 718 42.33 -16.51 44.87
C ASP A 718 41.06 -16.92 45.64
N THR A 719 40.10 -17.55 44.96
CA THR A 719 39.88 -19.02 44.96
C THR A 719 38.66 -19.35 44.09
N GLY A 720 38.75 -20.46 43.35
CA GLY A 720 37.94 -20.73 42.18
C GLY A 720 36.46 -21.02 42.42
N GLU A 721 35.68 -20.78 41.37
CA GLU A 721 34.53 -21.60 41.01
C GLU A 721 34.19 -21.36 39.53
N SER A 722 34.08 -22.46 38.78
CA SER A 722 33.76 -22.51 37.36
C SER A 722 32.32 -22.08 37.10
N LEU A 723 32.11 -20.93 36.46
CA LEU A 723 30.81 -20.54 35.92
C LEU A 723 30.96 -19.87 34.54
N GLY A 724 30.43 -20.52 33.51
CA GLY A 724 29.78 -19.85 32.37
C GLY A 724 30.52 -19.76 31.04
N GLU A 725 30.84 -20.89 30.39
CA GLU A 725 31.26 -20.92 28.97
C GLU A 725 30.10 -20.78 27.94
N ASN A 726 28.89 -20.33 28.34
CA ASN A 726 27.70 -20.43 27.47
C ASN A 726 27.25 -19.13 26.76
N ALA A 727 28.00 -18.03 26.80
CA ALA A 727 27.49 -16.73 26.30
C ALA A 727 27.78 -16.40 24.81
N SER A 728 28.52 -17.21 24.06
CA SER A 728 29.07 -16.81 22.74
C SER A 728 28.41 -17.46 21.51
N GLN A 729 27.46 -18.38 21.69
CA GLN A 729 26.96 -19.25 20.61
C GLN A 729 25.59 -18.87 20.00
N ASP A 730 24.88 -17.87 20.53
CA ASP A 730 23.42 -17.68 20.29
C ASP A 730 22.99 -16.51 19.38
N SER A 731 23.90 -15.78 18.74
CA SER A 731 23.48 -14.59 17.99
C SER A 731 23.19 -14.87 16.51
N SER A 732 22.08 -14.33 16.01
CA SER A 732 21.73 -14.37 14.59
C SER A 732 22.82 -13.79 13.70
N TRP A 733 23.22 -14.53 12.67
CA TRP A 733 24.19 -14.05 11.68
C TRP A 733 23.67 -12.80 10.95
N LEU A 734 22.36 -12.69 10.74
CA LEU A 734 21.74 -11.55 10.06
C LEU A 734 21.90 -10.28 10.90
N LEU A 735 21.72 -10.39 12.22
CA LEU A 735 21.93 -9.31 13.18
C LEU A 735 23.37 -8.78 13.08
N ARG A 736 24.36 -9.66 13.26
CA ARG A 736 25.79 -9.30 13.16
C ARG A 736 26.13 -8.70 11.80
N PHE A 737 25.58 -9.26 10.72
CA PHE A 737 25.82 -8.78 9.37
C PHE A 737 25.27 -7.37 9.15
N CYS A 738 24.02 -7.10 9.55
CA CYS A 738 23.44 -5.77 9.44
C CYS A 738 24.19 -4.74 10.29
N ILE A 739 24.59 -5.10 11.52
CA ILE A 739 25.45 -4.23 12.36
C ILE A 739 26.77 -3.93 11.63
N SER A 740 27.42 -4.94 11.04
CA SER A 740 28.69 -4.75 10.32
C SER A 740 28.56 -3.77 9.14
N LEU A 741 27.48 -3.87 8.36
CA LEU A 741 27.23 -2.97 7.23
C LEU A 741 27.02 -1.51 7.66
N VAL A 742 26.47 -1.30 8.85
CA VAL A 742 26.17 0.03 9.38
C VAL A 742 27.38 0.65 10.07
N MET A 743 28.15 -0.17 10.80
CA MET A 743 29.14 0.29 11.77
C MET A 743 30.60 0.18 11.30
N LEU A 744 30.92 -0.75 10.42
CA LEU A 744 32.31 -1.00 10.02
C LEU A 744 32.68 -0.22 8.75
N PRO A 745 33.94 0.29 8.68
CA PRO A 745 34.52 0.73 7.43
C PRO A 745 34.52 -0.39 6.38
N ARG A 746 34.46 -0.01 5.10
CA ARG A 746 34.52 -0.98 4.01
C ARG A 746 35.90 -1.65 3.96
N GLU A 747 35.94 -2.98 3.95
CA GLU A 747 37.17 -3.73 3.68
C GLU A 747 37.54 -3.56 2.20
N GLU A 748 38.58 -2.79 1.90
CA GLU A 748 39.18 -2.72 0.57
C GLU A 748 39.97 -4.02 0.32
N ILE A 749 39.31 -5.00 -0.28
CA ILE A 749 39.97 -6.16 -0.85
C ILE A 749 40.53 -5.71 -2.20
N TYR A 750 41.85 -5.81 -2.39
CA TYR A 750 42.68 -5.44 -3.55
C TYR A 750 43.26 -4.01 -3.56
N SER A 751 44.39 -3.86 -2.88
CA SER A 751 45.50 -3.02 -3.36
C SER A 751 46.35 -3.88 -4.30
N ASP A 752 46.02 -3.89 -5.59
CA ASP A 752 47.01 -4.14 -6.63
C ASP A 752 47.23 -2.83 -7.39
N SER A 753 48.49 -2.45 -7.44
CA SER A 753 49.04 -1.26 -8.05
C SER A 753 48.48 -0.99 -9.45
N ASP A 754 47.87 0.18 -9.63
CA ASP A 754 48.20 1.06 -10.75
C ASP A 754 47.82 2.51 -10.42
N THR A 755 48.80 3.37 -10.60
CA THR A 755 48.80 4.81 -10.32
C THR A 755 47.88 5.62 -11.23
N ASN A 756 47.42 6.75 -10.68
CA ASN A 756 46.84 7.95 -11.32
C ASN A 756 45.31 8.04 -11.46
N SER A 757 44.68 8.49 -10.37
CA SER A 757 43.73 9.61 -10.44
C SER A 757 43.54 10.25 -9.06
N ALA A 758 44.24 11.35 -8.82
CA ALA A 758 43.94 12.26 -7.73
C ALA A 758 42.60 12.99 -8.03
N GLY A 759 41.59 12.77 -7.19
CA GLY A 759 40.35 13.57 -7.19
C GLY A 759 39.07 12.77 -6.96
N GLY A 760 38.69 12.58 -5.69
CA GLY A 760 37.35 12.12 -5.30
C GLY A 760 37.37 11.22 -4.06
N GLY A 761 37.02 11.75 -2.88
CA GLY A 761 37.04 11.03 -1.62
C GLY A 761 36.20 9.76 -1.65
N SER A 762 36.86 8.60 -1.55
CA SER A 762 36.21 7.31 -1.31
C SER A 762 35.63 7.31 0.11
N SER A 763 34.31 7.17 0.22
CA SER A 763 33.59 7.03 1.49
C SER A 763 34.14 5.85 2.28
N THR A 764 34.61 6.10 3.51
CA THR A 764 35.12 5.07 4.44
C THR A 764 34.09 3.99 4.77
N TYR A 765 32.79 4.28 4.65
CA TYR A 765 31.68 3.38 4.96
C TYR A 765 30.95 2.87 3.72
N GLU A 766 30.14 1.83 3.90
CA GLU A 766 29.21 1.32 2.88
C GLU A 766 28.28 2.43 2.33
N PRO A 767 27.81 2.33 1.07
CA PRO A 767 26.91 3.32 0.49
C PRO A 767 25.65 3.52 1.34
N SER A 768 25.22 4.77 1.52
CA SER A 768 24.04 5.14 2.33
C SER A 768 22.81 4.26 2.06
N PRO A 769 22.42 3.92 0.81
CA PRO A 769 21.29 3.02 0.55
C PRO A 769 21.41 1.64 1.21
N VAL A 770 22.61 1.06 1.28
CA VAL A 770 22.85 -0.25 1.92
C VAL A 770 22.73 -0.13 3.43
N ARG A 771 23.32 0.92 4.01
CA ARG A 771 23.27 1.19 5.46
C ARG A 771 21.84 1.45 5.94
N LEU A 772 21.07 2.23 5.18
CA LEU A 772 19.67 2.52 5.48
C LEU A 772 18.83 1.24 5.48
N GLU A 773 19.00 0.38 4.47
CA GLU A 773 18.26 -0.88 4.40
C GLU A 773 18.66 -1.84 5.53
N ALA A 774 19.96 -1.90 5.88
CA ALA A 774 20.43 -2.69 7.01
C ALA A 774 19.81 -2.21 8.34
N LEU A 775 19.72 -0.90 8.57
CA LEU A 775 19.03 -0.32 9.74
C LEU A 775 17.53 -0.69 9.77
N GLN A 776 16.86 -0.73 8.62
CA GLN A 776 15.46 -1.16 8.54
C GLN A 776 15.30 -2.65 8.88
N VAL A 777 16.21 -3.50 8.40
CA VAL A 777 16.21 -4.93 8.79
C VAL A 777 16.40 -5.08 10.29
N LEU A 778 17.31 -4.32 10.92
CA LEU A 778 17.48 -4.31 12.38
C LEU A 778 16.19 -3.90 13.10
N ALA A 779 15.53 -2.83 12.65
CA ALA A 779 14.26 -2.39 13.22
C ALA A 779 13.16 -3.47 13.08
N HIS A 780 13.09 -4.17 11.95
CA HIS A 780 12.15 -5.28 11.77
C HIS A 780 12.46 -6.48 12.66
N LEU A 781 13.74 -6.80 12.87
CA LEU A 781 14.16 -7.85 13.81
C LEU A 781 13.74 -7.51 15.25
N VAL A 782 13.91 -6.26 15.66
CA VAL A 782 13.44 -5.79 16.98
C VAL A 782 11.93 -5.94 17.10
N ARG A 783 11.18 -5.45 16.13
CA ARG A 783 9.72 -5.45 16.16
C ARG A 783 9.11 -6.87 16.16
N GLY A 784 9.67 -7.78 15.38
CA GLY A 784 9.11 -9.12 15.16
C GLY A 784 9.71 -10.20 16.05
N TYR A 785 10.99 -10.08 16.40
CA TYR A 785 11.79 -11.14 17.03
C TYR A 785 12.64 -10.62 18.19
N PHE A 786 12.16 -9.62 18.94
CA PHE A 786 12.88 -9.03 20.08
C PHE A 786 13.47 -10.09 21.03
N ARG A 787 12.70 -11.15 21.34
CA ARG A 787 13.14 -12.26 22.21
C ARG A 787 14.41 -12.96 21.74
N VAL A 788 14.65 -13.02 20.43
CA VAL A 788 15.83 -13.67 19.84
C VAL A 788 17.05 -12.76 19.91
N ILE A 789 16.84 -11.44 19.79
CA ILE A 789 17.94 -10.48 19.69
C ILE A 789 18.21 -9.69 20.98
N GLN A 790 17.36 -9.84 22.01
CA GLN A 790 17.42 -9.06 23.26
C GLN A 790 18.78 -9.09 23.98
N ALA A 791 19.53 -10.18 23.84
CA ALA A 791 20.88 -10.31 24.38
C ALA A 791 21.85 -9.24 23.81
N HIS A 792 21.50 -8.58 22.70
CA HIS A 792 22.28 -7.53 22.04
C HIS A 792 21.67 -6.14 22.25
N LEU A 793 20.78 -5.96 23.24
CA LEU A 793 20.08 -4.69 23.51
C LEU A 793 21.06 -3.51 23.63
N LEU A 794 22.11 -3.65 24.43
CA LEU A 794 23.10 -2.59 24.63
C LEU A 794 23.92 -2.30 23.36
N GLU A 795 24.27 -3.32 22.59
CA GLU A 795 24.98 -3.16 21.31
C GLU A 795 24.10 -2.42 20.29
N LEU A 796 22.82 -2.80 20.18
CA LEU A 796 21.87 -2.13 19.30
C LEU A 796 21.59 -0.69 19.73
N GLY A 797 21.57 -0.41 21.04
CA GLY A 797 21.52 0.95 21.56
C GLY A 797 22.74 1.79 21.18
N GLU A 798 23.93 1.17 21.15
CA GLU A 798 25.15 1.82 20.67
C GLU A 798 25.10 2.08 19.15
N VAL A 799 24.62 1.12 18.35
CA VAL A 799 24.40 1.32 16.90
C VAL A 799 23.47 2.50 16.65
N ALA A 800 22.31 2.53 17.31
CA ALA A 800 21.35 3.63 17.21
C ALA A 800 21.99 4.98 17.60
N SER A 801 22.76 4.99 18.69
CA SER A 801 23.48 6.18 19.15
C SER A 801 24.51 6.66 18.14
N LYS A 802 25.37 5.80 17.58
CA LYS A 802 26.36 6.24 16.58
C LYS A 802 25.68 6.74 15.31
N CYS A 803 24.61 6.09 14.85
CA CYS A 803 23.83 6.55 13.69
C CYS A 803 23.22 7.94 13.91
N MET A 804 22.72 8.25 15.10
CA MET A 804 22.20 9.59 15.42
C MET A 804 23.27 10.69 15.46
N LYS A 805 24.56 10.35 15.52
CA LYS A 805 25.68 11.31 15.47
C LYS A 805 26.23 11.55 14.05
N GLU A 806 25.76 10.79 13.07
CA GLU A 806 26.19 10.90 11.67
C GLU A 806 25.79 12.24 11.05
N THR A 807 26.42 12.61 9.93
CA THR A 807 26.06 13.84 9.20
C THR A 807 24.86 13.64 8.26
N ASP A 808 24.61 12.40 7.80
CA ASP A 808 23.47 12.06 6.95
C ASP A 808 22.17 12.00 7.78
N ALA A 809 21.27 12.97 7.56
CA ALA A 809 19.98 13.07 8.23
C ALA A 809 19.11 11.80 8.05
N SER A 810 19.28 11.06 6.95
CA SER A 810 18.56 9.80 6.73
C SER A 810 19.05 8.71 7.68
N ILE A 811 20.36 8.63 7.92
CA ILE A 811 20.97 7.67 8.86
C ILE A 811 20.62 8.06 10.29
N GLN A 812 20.66 9.35 10.64
CA GLN A 812 20.20 9.84 11.94
C GLN A 812 18.77 9.40 12.24
N LEU A 813 17.86 9.62 11.28
CA LEU A 813 16.45 9.25 11.39
C LEU A 813 16.26 7.75 11.60
N HIS A 814 16.97 6.91 10.84
CA HIS A 814 16.84 5.45 11.00
C HIS A 814 17.49 4.95 12.31
N GLY A 815 18.53 5.62 12.81
CA GLY A 815 19.07 5.38 14.15
C GLY A 815 18.04 5.67 15.24
N ALA A 816 17.33 6.81 15.15
CA ALA A 816 16.25 7.13 16.08
C ALA A 816 15.06 6.15 15.98
N LYS A 817 14.69 5.70 14.78
CA LYS A 817 13.64 4.68 14.59
C LYS A 817 14.01 3.32 15.17
N LEU A 818 15.27 2.91 15.03
CA LEU A 818 15.76 1.69 15.65
C LEU A 818 15.61 1.77 17.18
N LEU A 819 15.93 2.93 17.76
CA LEU A 819 15.77 3.17 19.19
C LEU A 819 14.30 3.15 19.65
N GLU A 820 13.38 3.74 18.87
CA GLU A 820 11.93 3.68 19.13
C GLU A 820 11.41 2.23 19.13
N GLU A 821 11.81 1.42 18.15
CA GLU A 821 11.42 0.02 18.08
C GLU A 821 12.03 -0.79 19.25
N LEU A 822 13.25 -0.47 19.71
CA LEU A 822 13.87 -1.10 20.88
C LEU A 822 13.05 -0.85 22.14
N GLY A 823 12.68 0.41 22.41
CA GLY A 823 11.84 0.74 23.56
C GLY A 823 10.45 0.09 23.46
N SER A 824 9.85 0.07 22.27
CA SER A 824 8.58 -0.61 22.03
C SER A 824 8.66 -2.12 22.27
N GLY A 825 9.76 -2.75 21.84
CA GLY A 825 10.05 -4.17 22.07
C GLY A 825 10.17 -4.51 23.56
N ILE A 826 10.83 -3.64 24.35
CA ILE A 826 10.90 -3.76 25.81
C ILE A 826 9.49 -3.69 26.42
N ILE A 827 8.72 -2.63 26.14
CA ILE A 827 7.36 -2.45 26.69
C ILE A 827 6.47 -3.65 26.36
N GLN A 828 6.60 -4.24 25.17
CA GLN A 828 5.78 -5.39 24.76
C GLN A 828 6.01 -6.63 25.63
N GLN A 829 7.19 -6.81 26.24
CA GLN A 829 7.46 -7.94 27.12
C GLN A 829 6.73 -7.82 28.47
N TYR A 830 6.57 -6.60 28.98
CA TYR A 830 5.98 -6.30 30.29
C TYR A 830 4.45 -6.18 30.30
N LYS A 831 3.77 -6.43 29.17
CA LYS A 831 2.30 -6.44 29.11
C LYS A 831 1.74 -7.71 29.76
N SER A 832 0.66 -7.58 30.53
CA SER A 832 0.01 -8.69 31.27
C SER A 832 -0.43 -9.88 30.41
N ASP A 833 -0.68 -9.67 29.11
CA ASP A 833 -1.07 -10.73 28.15
C ASP A 833 0.14 -11.48 27.55
N SER A 834 1.37 -11.18 27.99
CA SER A 834 2.56 -11.81 27.42
C SER A 834 2.74 -13.21 28.02
N ASN A 835 2.51 -14.26 27.23
CA ASN A 835 2.81 -15.65 27.59
C ASN A 835 4.35 -15.90 27.62
N ILE A 836 5.10 -15.10 28.39
CA ILE A 836 6.55 -15.17 28.53
C ILE A 836 6.87 -15.67 29.94
N PRO A 837 7.63 -16.76 30.10
CA PRO A 837 8.16 -17.15 31.40
C PRO A 837 9.03 -16.03 31.99
N GLU A 838 8.82 -15.67 33.25
CA GLU A 838 9.47 -14.53 33.92
C GLU A 838 11.01 -14.53 33.78
N GLY A 839 11.66 -15.70 33.78
CA GLY A 839 13.11 -15.83 33.59
C GLY A 839 13.65 -15.54 32.18
N LYS A 840 12.80 -15.17 31.21
CA LYS A 840 13.21 -14.80 29.84
C LYS A 840 12.94 -13.32 29.50
N ILE A 841 12.36 -12.57 30.42
CA ILE A 841 12.12 -11.13 30.29
C ILE A 841 13.43 -10.40 30.66
N ILE A 842 13.75 -9.34 29.94
CA ILE A 842 14.91 -8.49 30.27
C ILE A 842 14.69 -7.89 31.66
N SER A 843 15.72 -7.80 32.50
CA SER A 843 15.55 -7.22 33.83
C SER A 843 15.34 -5.70 33.76
N VAL A 844 14.62 -5.13 34.73
CA VAL A 844 14.43 -3.67 34.81
C VAL A 844 15.78 -2.95 34.96
N GLU A 845 16.78 -3.58 35.58
CA GLU A 845 18.13 -3.02 35.74
C GLU A 845 18.88 -2.90 34.41
N GLU A 846 18.76 -3.89 33.53
CA GLU A 846 19.31 -3.82 32.17
C GLU A 846 18.60 -2.76 31.33
N VAL A 847 17.27 -2.65 31.44
CA VAL A 847 16.47 -1.59 30.78
C VAL A 847 16.90 -0.20 31.27
N LEU A 848 17.10 -0.04 32.57
CA LEU A 848 17.58 1.19 33.18
C LEU A 848 18.96 1.57 32.64
N THR A 849 19.90 0.62 32.64
CA THR A 849 21.26 0.82 32.10
C THR A 849 21.23 1.25 30.63
N PHE A 850 20.38 0.61 29.83
CA PHE A 850 20.16 0.97 28.43
C PHE A 850 19.70 2.43 28.28
N TRP A 851 18.62 2.82 28.97
CA TRP A 851 18.07 4.17 28.85
C TRP A 851 18.99 5.25 29.43
N LEU A 852 19.72 4.98 30.51
CA LEU A 852 20.73 5.91 31.03
C LEU A 852 21.81 6.21 29.99
N ARG A 853 22.30 5.20 29.27
CA ARG A 853 23.30 5.37 28.21
C ARG A 853 22.75 6.13 27.01
N VAL A 854 21.50 5.85 26.62
CA VAL A 854 20.82 6.52 25.51
C VAL A 854 20.52 7.99 25.81
N LEU A 855 19.96 8.28 26.98
CA LEU A 855 19.63 9.65 27.42
C LEU A 855 20.88 10.50 27.66
N SER A 856 21.98 9.89 28.10
CA SER A 856 23.30 10.56 28.17
C SER A 856 23.98 10.68 26.80
N GLY A 857 23.36 10.16 25.75
CA GLY A 857 23.86 10.11 24.39
C GLY A 857 23.24 11.17 23.46
N PRO A 858 23.21 10.90 22.15
CA PRO A 858 22.77 11.88 21.14
C PRO A 858 21.26 12.05 21.04
N LEU A 859 20.46 11.28 21.79
CA LEU A 859 19.00 11.38 21.75
C LEU A 859 18.51 12.78 22.14
N VAL A 860 19.11 13.39 23.16
CA VAL A 860 18.73 14.74 23.62
C VAL A 860 19.03 15.78 22.54
N ALA A 861 20.17 15.66 21.87
CA ALA A 861 20.51 16.52 20.73
C ALA A 861 19.53 16.32 19.56
N ALA A 862 19.09 15.09 19.30
CA ALA A 862 18.09 14.78 18.27
C ALA A 862 16.72 15.39 18.60
N LEU A 863 16.29 15.39 19.87
CA LEU A 863 15.07 16.07 20.35
C LEU A 863 15.14 17.58 20.15
N GLN A 864 16.33 18.18 20.30
CA GLN A 864 16.54 19.63 20.20
C GLN A 864 16.89 20.09 18.77
N ASN A 865 16.98 19.18 17.80
CA ASN A 865 17.37 19.50 16.42
C ASN A 865 16.21 20.14 15.63
N SER A 866 16.04 21.46 15.78
CA SER A 866 14.97 22.23 15.13
C SER A 866 15.02 22.22 13.60
N HIS A 867 16.16 21.89 13.00
CA HIS A 867 16.32 21.81 11.53
C HIS A 867 15.73 20.52 10.94
N HIS A 868 15.50 19.47 11.74
CA HIS A 868 15.01 18.18 11.28
C HIS A 868 13.76 17.72 12.07
N PRO A 869 12.57 18.24 11.74
CA PRO A 869 11.33 17.93 12.46
C PRO A 869 10.95 16.44 12.48
N THR A 870 11.29 15.69 11.43
CA THR A 870 11.04 14.23 11.36
C THR A 870 11.93 13.46 12.34
N LEU A 871 13.17 13.90 12.55
CA LEU A 871 14.07 13.35 13.56
C LEU A 871 13.54 13.67 14.97
N GLN A 872 13.16 14.92 15.24
CA GLN A 872 12.56 15.31 16.53
C GLN A 872 11.30 14.50 16.83
N THR A 873 10.43 14.30 15.84
CA THR A 873 9.20 13.48 15.97
C THR A 873 9.55 12.06 16.41
N THR A 874 10.49 11.42 15.71
CA THR A 874 10.93 10.04 16.02
C THR A 874 11.62 9.98 17.39
N ALA A 875 12.40 11.00 17.75
CA ALA A 875 13.03 11.08 19.06
C ALA A 875 12.01 11.24 20.20
N CYS A 876 10.93 12.01 19.99
CA CYS A 876 9.80 12.09 20.93
C CYS A 876 9.12 10.72 21.10
N ASP A 877 8.88 10.02 19.99
CA ASP A 877 8.28 8.68 20.01
C ASP A 877 9.20 7.69 20.75
N ALA A 878 10.53 7.76 20.55
CA ALA A 878 11.51 6.96 21.30
C ALA A 878 11.48 7.25 22.81
N VAL A 879 11.48 8.52 23.24
CA VAL A 879 11.37 8.87 24.67
C VAL A 879 10.03 8.40 25.26
N SER A 880 8.94 8.41 24.48
CA SER A 880 7.65 7.89 24.92
C SER A 880 7.63 6.36 25.11
N SER A 881 8.67 5.66 24.65
CA SER A 881 8.82 4.21 24.75
C SER A 881 9.71 3.77 25.93
N ILE A 882 10.05 4.67 26.85
CA ILE A 882 10.69 4.31 28.12
C ILE A 882 9.68 3.53 28.98
N LEU A 883 10.13 2.38 29.52
CA LEU A 883 9.33 1.56 30.42
C LEU A 883 9.02 2.34 31.73
N PRO A 884 7.76 2.41 32.21
CA PRO A 884 7.41 3.20 33.40
C PRO A 884 8.23 2.86 34.66
N GLU A 885 8.47 1.56 34.89
CA GLU A 885 9.26 1.04 36.01
C GLU A 885 10.75 1.42 35.90
N ALA A 886 11.27 1.56 34.68
CA ALA A 886 12.63 2.05 34.47
C ALA A 886 12.69 3.57 34.61
N PHE A 887 11.67 4.29 34.12
CA PHE A 887 11.58 5.75 34.24
C PHE A 887 11.57 6.19 35.70
N SER A 888 10.81 5.52 36.57
CA SER A 888 10.72 5.85 38.00
C SER A 888 12.04 5.63 38.75
N ARG A 889 12.96 4.82 38.21
CA ARG A 889 14.30 4.57 38.76
C ARG A 889 15.39 5.45 38.14
N LEU A 890 15.07 6.29 37.15
CA LEU A 890 16.02 7.30 36.64
C LEU A 890 16.30 8.36 37.71
N SER A 891 17.46 9.01 37.65
CA SER A 891 17.74 10.16 38.53
C SER A 891 16.78 11.32 38.26
N ASP A 892 16.46 12.11 39.28
CA ASP A 892 15.54 13.25 39.18
C ASP A 892 15.91 14.20 38.04
N LYS A 893 17.21 14.44 37.84
CA LYS A 893 17.73 15.28 36.74
C LYS A 893 17.31 14.74 35.37
N MET A 894 17.35 13.43 35.17
CA MET A 894 17.00 12.79 33.89
C MET A 894 15.47 12.73 33.69
N GLN A 895 14.71 12.52 34.77
CA GLN A 895 13.25 12.58 34.71
C GLN A 895 12.80 14.00 34.33
N ILE A 896 13.31 15.02 35.01
CA ILE A 896 13.04 16.44 34.72
C ILE A 896 13.46 16.79 33.29
N LEU A 897 14.62 16.32 32.82
CA LEU A 897 15.05 16.53 31.44
C LEU A 897 14.04 15.99 30.42
N CYS A 898 13.56 14.75 30.58
CA CYS A 898 12.58 14.16 29.67
C CYS A 898 11.27 14.96 29.65
N ILE A 899 10.78 15.33 30.82
CA ILE A 899 9.52 16.08 30.97
C ILE A 899 9.64 17.47 30.35
N THR A 900 10.67 18.23 30.73
CA THR A 900 10.85 19.63 30.29
C THR A 900 11.11 19.74 28.79
N VAL A 901 11.86 18.81 28.20
CA VAL A 901 12.06 18.78 26.74
C VAL A 901 10.74 18.51 26.02
N LEU A 902 9.93 17.55 26.48
CA LEU A 902 8.63 17.27 25.87
C LEU A 902 7.67 18.46 26.01
N LEU A 903 7.58 19.09 27.17
CA LEU A 903 6.79 20.30 27.38
C LEU A 903 7.24 21.44 26.45
N GLY A 904 8.55 21.67 26.33
CA GLY A 904 9.11 22.66 25.41
C GLY A 904 8.76 22.38 23.94
N LEU A 905 8.84 21.12 23.50
CA LEU A 905 8.51 20.70 22.14
C LEU A 905 7.00 20.81 21.83
N ASN A 906 6.12 20.84 22.83
CA ASN A 906 4.69 21.09 22.64
C ASN A 906 4.42 22.52 22.12
N HIS A 907 5.38 23.44 22.30
CA HIS A 907 5.33 24.79 21.75
C HIS A 907 5.97 24.91 20.36
N SER A 908 6.43 23.80 19.76
CA SER A 908 7.02 23.80 18.43
C SER A 908 6.05 24.36 17.37
N GLU A 909 6.58 25.16 16.44
CA GLU A 909 5.80 25.60 15.28
C GLU A 909 5.53 24.47 14.28
N ASN A 910 6.28 23.36 14.35
CA ASN A 910 6.08 22.22 13.46
C ASN A 910 4.99 21.29 14.02
N PRO A 911 3.86 21.08 13.32
CA PRO A 911 2.76 20.31 13.87
C PRO A 911 3.03 18.80 14.00
N LEU A 912 4.04 18.25 13.31
CA LEU A 912 4.45 16.85 13.52
C LEU A 912 5.13 16.70 14.89
N VAL A 913 6.07 17.59 15.20
CA VAL A 913 6.80 17.59 16.48
C VAL A 913 5.84 17.84 17.63
N LYS A 914 4.96 18.83 17.50
CA LYS A 914 3.92 19.11 18.49
C LYS A 914 3.00 17.90 18.72
N ALA A 915 2.56 17.23 17.66
CA ALA A 915 1.72 16.04 17.76
C ALA A 915 2.41 14.86 18.45
N ALA A 916 3.72 14.67 18.23
CA ALA A 916 4.50 13.63 18.92
C ALA A 916 4.77 13.99 20.38
N SER A 917 5.11 15.24 20.68
CA SER A 917 5.31 15.73 22.04
C SER A 917 4.04 15.60 22.90
N VAL A 918 2.89 16.12 22.43
CA VAL A 918 1.63 16.03 23.20
C VAL A 918 1.19 14.58 23.42
N ARG A 919 1.49 13.69 22.46
CA ARG A 919 1.28 12.25 22.60
C ARG A 919 2.18 11.66 23.69
N ALA A 920 3.47 11.98 23.68
CA ALA A 920 4.42 11.49 24.67
C ALA A 920 4.05 11.94 26.09
N LEU A 921 3.65 13.20 26.27
CA LEU A 921 3.10 13.70 27.54
C LEU A 921 1.86 12.92 27.98
N GLY A 922 0.97 12.59 27.03
CA GLY A 922 -0.21 11.74 27.29
C GLY A 922 0.12 10.28 27.59
N VAL A 923 1.34 9.81 27.34
CA VAL A 923 1.84 8.51 27.83
C VAL A 923 2.41 8.68 29.24
N TYR A 924 3.19 9.73 29.48
CA TYR A 924 3.84 9.99 30.77
C TYR A 924 2.84 10.24 31.91
N VAL A 925 1.66 10.79 31.62
CA VAL A 925 0.57 10.95 32.60
C VAL A 925 0.06 9.61 33.16
N LEU A 926 0.39 8.48 32.52
CA LEU A 926 0.05 7.14 33.01
C LEU A 926 1.15 6.55 33.91
N PHE A 927 2.33 7.17 34.00
CA PHE A 927 3.46 6.61 34.74
C PHE A 927 3.20 6.68 36.25
N PRO A 928 3.47 5.60 37.04
CA PRO A 928 3.09 5.55 38.45
C PRO A 928 3.63 6.69 39.32
N ASN A 929 4.87 7.13 39.09
CA ASN A 929 5.51 8.22 39.83
C ASN A 929 5.08 9.62 39.38
N LEU A 930 4.63 9.78 38.13
CA LEU A 930 4.22 11.08 37.58
C LEU A 930 2.72 11.32 37.70
N ARG A 931 1.91 10.27 37.62
CA ARG A 931 0.46 10.39 37.63
C ARG A 931 -0.09 11.01 38.92
N GLN A 932 0.63 10.86 40.04
CA GLN A 932 0.26 11.43 41.34
C GLN A 932 0.83 12.83 41.57
N ASP A 933 1.78 13.29 40.73
CA ASP A 933 2.31 14.65 40.80
C ASP A 933 1.30 15.63 40.17
N VAL A 934 0.55 16.32 41.02
CA VAL A 934 -0.49 17.26 40.61
C VAL A 934 0.06 18.38 39.72
N LEU A 935 1.30 18.84 39.97
CA LEU A 935 1.91 19.91 39.16
C LEU A 935 2.21 19.41 37.75
N PHE A 936 2.81 18.22 37.63
CA PHE A 936 3.06 17.60 36.33
C PHE A 936 1.76 17.32 35.56
N VAL A 937 0.73 16.80 36.23
CA VAL A 937 -0.58 16.55 35.62
C VAL A 937 -1.20 17.88 35.16
N ALA A 938 -1.08 18.95 35.93
CA ALA A 938 -1.59 20.27 35.57
C ALA A 938 -0.84 20.89 34.37
N ASP A 939 0.48 20.83 34.35
CA ASP A 939 1.31 21.29 33.23
C ASP A 939 0.99 20.51 31.95
N THR A 940 0.85 19.19 32.07
CA THR A 940 0.46 18.32 30.97
C THR A 940 -0.95 18.64 30.47
N ALA A 941 -1.91 18.90 31.37
CA ALA A 941 -3.24 19.33 30.99
C ALA A 941 -3.19 20.63 30.19
N ASN A 942 -2.50 21.67 30.68
CA ASN A 942 -2.36 22.94 29.96
C ASN A 942 -1.74 22.75 28.57
N ALA A 943 -0.68 21.94 28.46
CA ALA A 943 -0.04 21.60 27.19
C ALA A 943 -1.02 20.92 26.21
N ILE A 944 -1.83 19.98 26.70
CA ILE A 944 -2.87 19.29 25.93
C ILE A 944 -3.96 20.27 25.48
N LEU A 945 -4.44 21.14 26.37
CA LEU A 945 -5.49 22.11 26.07
C LEU A 945 -5.05 23.09 24.97
N MET A 946 -3.81 23.56 25.01
CA MET A 946 -3.24 24.38 23.94
C MET A 946 -3.21 23.63 22.60
N SER A 947 -2.82 22.35 22.63
CA SER A 947 -2.75 21.50 21.43
C SER A 947 -4.13 21.08 20.88
N LEU A 948 -5.19 21.10 21.69
CA LEU A 948 -6.57 20.90 21.22
C LEU A 948 -7.11 22.07 20.39
N GLU A 949 -6.53 23.26 20.54
CA GLU A 949 -6.89 24.44 19.74
C GLU A 949 -6.02 24.59 18.48
N ASP A 950 -5.11 23.64 18.22
CA ASP A 950 -4.18 23.71 17.10
C ASP A 950 -4.90 23.59 15.74
N ARG A 951 -4.37 24.25 14.71
CA ARG A 951 -4.95 24.21 13.34
C ARG A 951 -4.87 22.83 12.72
N SER A 952 -3.86 22.05 13.09
CA SER A 952 -3.62 20.72 12.59
C SER A 952 -4.60 19.70 13.14
N PRO A 953 -5.42 19.05 12.29
CA PRO A 953 -6.30 17.97 12.75
C PRO A 953 -5.52 16.81 13.38
N ASN A 954 -4.27 16.58 12.97
CA ASN A 954 -3.42 15.54 13.55
C ASN A 954 -2.98 15.89 14.99
N VAL A 955 -2.59 17.15 15.24
CA VAL A 955 -2.24 17.61 16.60
C VAL A 955 -3.45 17.49 17.49
N ARG A 956 -4.61 18.01 17.06
CA ARG A 956 -5.85 17.90 17.85
C ARG A 956 -6.25 16.46 18.13
N ALA A 957 -6.05 15.54 17.17
CA ALA A 957 -6.33 14.12 17.39
C ALA A 957 -5.41 13.48 18.44
N LYS A 958 -4.11 13.83 18.45
CA LYS A 958 -3.17 13.36 19.47
C LYS A 958 -3.44 14.01 20.83
N ALA A 959 -3.74 15.31 20.85
CA ALA A 959 -4.11 16.03 22.06
C ALA A 959 -5.40 15.48 22.69
N ALA A 960 -6.44 15.18 21.90
CA ALA A 960 -7.66 14.57 22.41
C ALA A 960 -7.42 13.17 22.96
N TRP A 961 -6.58 12.36 22.31
CA TRP A 961 -6.16 11.06 22.85
C TRP A 961 -5.44 11.21 24.19
N SER A 962 -4.49 12.15 24.29
CA SER A 962 -3.79 12.47 25.53
C SER A 962 -4.71 13.00 26.62
N LEU A 963 -5.70 13.84 26.26
CA LEU A 963 -6.70 14.34 27.21
C LEU A 963 -7.50 13.20 27.82
N GLY A 964 -7.92 12.24 26.98
CA GLY A 964 -8.62 11.07 27.47
C GLY A 964 -7.76 10.27 28.47
N ASN A 965 -6.50 9.98 28.14
CA ASN A 965 -5.59 9.30 29.09
C ASN A 965 -5.41 10.08 30.39
N LEU A 966 -5.24 11.40 30.30
CA LEU A 966 -5.13 12.25 31.48
C LEU A 966 -6.39 12.15 32.35
N THR A 967 -7.59 12.16 31.77
CA THR A 967 -8.83 11.99 32.54
C THR A 967 -9.01 10.58 33.10
N ASP A 968 -8.49 9.54 32.43
CA ASP A 968 -8.46 8.19 33.03
C ASP A 968 -7.54 8.18 34.25
N THR A 969 -6.37 8.85 34.17
CA THR A 969 -5.47 9.03 35.32
C THR A 969 -6.16 9.74 36.48
N LEU A 970 -6.93 10.80 36.23
CA LEU A 970 -7.67 11.51 37.28
C LEU A 970 -8.63 10.58 38.01
N ILE A 971 -9.38 9.75 37.27
CA ILE A 971 -10.30 8.76 37.86
C ILE A 971 -9.54 7.67 38.62
N PHE A 972 -8.48 7.12 38.04
CA PHE A 972 -7.66 6.12 38.70
C PHE A 972 -7.11 6.64 40.05
N ASN A 973 -6.59 7.87 40.09
CA ASN A 973 -6.09 8.45 41.33
C ASN A 973 -7.21 8.76 42.32
N MET A 974 -8.37 9.22 41.86
CA MET A 974 -9.55 9.40 42.70
C MET A 974 -9.95 8.08 43.39
N GLU A 975 -9.91 6.96 42.68
CA GLU A 975 -10.26 5.63 43.21
C GLU A 975 -9.16 5.03 44.12
N THR A 976 -7.88 5.30 43.85
CA THR A 976 -6.75 4.65 44.55
C THR A 976 -6.08 5.50 45.65
N VAL A 977 -5.93 6.81 45.42
CA VAL A 977 -5.32 7.76 46.37
C VAL A 977 -6.39 8.39 47.26
N GLY A 978 -7.63 8.47 46.78
CA GLY A 978 -8.77 9.01 47.50
C GLY A 978 -8.97 10.51 47.28
N VAL A 979 -9.84 11.10 48.11
CA VAL A 979 -10.39 12.45 47.92
C VAL A 979 -9.33 13.56 47.97
N CYS A 980 -8.21 13.35 48.68
CA CYS A 980 -7.14 14.35 48.80
C CYS A 980 -6.57 14.79 47.44
N PHE A 981 -6.33 13.84 46.51
CA PHE A 981 -5.84 14.18 45.17
C PHE A 981 -6.84 15.04 44.39
N GLN A 982 -8.14 14.79 44.60
CA GLN A 982 -9.21 15.50 43.93
C GLN A 982 -9.41 16.93 44.47
N GLU A 983 -9.14 17.15 45.76
CA GLU A 983 -9.16 18.46 46.41
C GLU A 983 -7.97 19.35 46.00
N ASP A 984 -6.81 18.73 45.75
CA ASP A 984 -5.60 19.45 45.32
C ASP A 984 -5.65 19.89 43.84
N PHE A 985 -6.58 19.35 43.05
CA PHE A 985 -6.69 19.66 41.63
C PHE A 985 -7.43 20.98 41.38
N SER A 986 -6.84 21.87 40.57
CA SER A 986 -7.37 23.22 40.34
C SER A 986 -8.75 23.26 39.66
N ASP A 987 -9.74 23.85 40.32
CA ASP A 987 -11.07 24.15 39.76
C ASP A 987 -11.02 24.90 38.42
N LEU A 988 -10.12 25.88 38.30
CA LEU A 988 -10.01 26.69 37.08
C LEU A 988 -9.51 25.84 35.91
N LEU A 989 -8.54 24.96 36.17
CA LEU A 989 -8.05 24.03 35.17
C LEU A 989 -9.12 23.01 34.81
N LEU A 990 -9.82 22.44 35.80
CA LEU A 990 -10.93 21.52 35.59
C LEU A 990 -12.01 22.15 34.69
N LEU A 991 -12.40 23.40 34.96
CA LEU A 991 -13.36 24.15 34.15
C LEU A 991 -12.86 24.37 32.72
N LYS A 992 -11.57 24.69 32.53
CA LYS A 992 -10.96 24.83 31.19
C LYS A 992 -10.94 23.50 30.42
N MET A 993 -10.71 22.39 31.12
CA MET A 993 -10.74 21.05 30.53
C MET A 993 -12.12 20.70 30.02
N PHE A 994 -13.18 20.94 30.81
CA PHE A 994 -14.57 20.79 30.37
C PHE A 994 -14.85 21.58 29.09
N LYS A 995 -14.60 22.90 29.11
CA LYS A 995 -14.86 23.77 27.94
C LYS A 995 -14.11 23.32 26.68
N SER A 996 -12.89 22.81 26.84
CA SER A 996 -12.08 22.35 25.70
C SER A 996 -12.53 20.98 25.19
N ALA A 997 -12.88 20.06 26.08
CA ALA A 997 -13.43 18.76 25.72
C ALA A 997 -14.80 18.90 25.02
N THR A 998 -15.67 19.78 25.52
CA THR A 998 -16.97 20.11 24.90
C THR A 998 -16.76 20.69 23.50
N ARG A 999 -15.83 21.62 23.30
CA ARG A 999 -15.50 22.12 21.94
C ARG A 999 -14.94 21.03 21.04
N ALA A 1000 -14.00 20.21 21.53
CA ALA A 1000 -13.35 19.13 20.77
C ALA A 1000 -14.33 18.01 20.35
N SER A 1001 -15.44 17.84 21.09
CA SER A 1001 -16.51 16.90 20.75
C SER A 1001 -17.27 17.27 19.45
N ASN A 1002 -17.15 18.50 18.98
CA ASN A 1002 -17.74 18.98 17.74
C ASN A 1002 -16.80 18.85 16.52
N ASP A 1003 -15.61 18.28 16.71
CA ASP A 1003 -14.64 18.02 15.64
C ASP A 1003 -14.91 16.64 14.97
N LYS A 1004 -14.02 16.21 14.09
CA LYS A 1004 -14.07 14.93 13.38
C LYS A 1004 -13.95 13.73 14.32
N ASP A 1005 -14.44 12.57 13.89
CA ASP A 1005 -14.55 11.34 14.69
C ASP A 1005 -13.29 10.95 15.50
N ARG A 1006 -12.09 11.17 14.94
CA ARG A 1006 -10.82 10.85 15.65
C ARG A 1006 -10.61 11.70 16.90
N VAL A 1007 -10.97 12.98 16.84
CA VAL A 1007 -10.90 13.91 17.97
C VAL A 1007 -12.12 13.68 18.87
N LYS A 1008 -13.31 13.69 18.26
CA LYS A 1008 -14.61 13.53 18.93
C LYS A 1008 -14.67 12.29 19.82
N SER A 1009 -14.21 11.14 19.33
CA SER A 1009 -14.23 9.89 20.11
C SER A 1009 -13.47 9.99 21.43
N ASN A 1010 -12.32 10.66 21.48
CA ASN A 1010 -11.56 10.80 22.72
C ASN A 1010 -12.08 11.96 23.59
N ALA A 1011 -12.59 13.03 22.96
CA ALA A 1011 -13.18 14.15 23.68
C ALA A 1011 -14.43 13.75 24.48
N VAL A 1012 -15.34 12.95 23.90
CA VAL A 1012 -16.53 12.48 24.64
C VAL A 1012 -16.18 11.56 25.79
N ARG A 1013 -15.14 10.72 25.63
CA ARG A 1013 -14.61 9.88 26.72
C ARG A 1013 -14.07 10.75 27.87
N ALA A 1014 -13.31 11.79 27.54
CA ALA A 1014 -12.81 12.74 28.51
C ALA A 1014 -13.95 13.45 29.26
N LEU A 1015 -15.02 13.86 28.57
CA LEU A 1015 -16.19 14.47 29.20
C LEU A 1015 -16.85 13.56 30.23
N GLY A 1016 -17.06 12.27 29.91
CA GLY A 1016 -17.64 11.31 30.87
C GLY A 1016 -16.80 11.14 32.13
N ASN A 1017 -15.48 11.05 31.98
CA ASN A 1017 -14.56 10.98 33.11
C ASN A 1017 -14.55 12.28 33.92
N LEU A 1018 -14.55 13.45 33.27
CA LEU A 1018 -14.61 14.73 33.97
C LEU A 1018 -15.92 14.89 34.77
N LEU A 1019 -17.05 14.49 34.19
CA LEU A 1019 -18.35 14.46 34.90
C LEU A 1019 -18.29 13.52 36.11
N HIS A 1020 -17.61 12.38 35.99
CA HIS A 1020 -17.40 11.48 37.12
C HIS A 1020 -16.52 12.10 38.22
N PHE A 1021 -15.52 12.89 37.84
CA PHE A 1021 -14.56 13.54 38.74
C PHE A 1021 -15.09 14.80 39.46
N LEU A 1022 -16.32 15.24 39.22
CA LEU A 1022 -16.86 16.42 39.92
C LEU A 1022 -17.20 16.14 41.39
N GLN A 1023 -17.06 17.17 42.23
CA GLN A 1023 -17.37 17.14 43.67
C GLN A 1023 -18.59 18.02 43.99
N PRO A 1024 -19.29 17.82 45.12
CA PRO A 1024 -20.46 18.62 45.50
C PRO A 1024 -20.20 20.15 45.51
N HIS A 1025 -19.03 20.59 45.96
CA HIS A 1025 -18.68 22.01 45.99
C HIS A 1025 -18.46 22.61 44.58
N HIS A 1026 -18.13 21.78 43.58
CA HIS A 1026 -18.10 22.21 42.17
C HIS A 1026 -19.52 22.44 41.65
N ILE A 1027 -20.44 21.52 41.94
CA ILE A 1027 -21.85 21.60 41.50
C ILE A 1027 -22.56 22.82 42.11
N ALA A 1028 -22.15 23.26 43.31
CA ALA A 1028 -22.65 24.49 43.92
C ALA A 1028 -22.27 25.78 43.16
N LYS A 1029 -21.32 25.73 42.22
CA LYS A 1029 -20.83 26.90 41.47
C LYS A 1029 -21.56 27.03 40.13
N PRO A 1030 -22.15 28.20 39.79
CA PRO A 1030 -22.93 28.39 38.56
C PRO A 1030 -22.17 28.06 37.26
N HIS A 1031 -20.89 28.42 37.19
CA HIS A 1031 -20.06 28.16 36.00
C HIS A 1031 -19.86 26.66 35.71
N PHE A 1032 -19.87 25.82 36.76
CA PHE A 1032 -19.76 24.37 36.61
C PHE A 1032 -21.09 23.75 36.17
N LEU A 1033 -22.23 24.25 36.66
CA LEU A 1033 -23.54 23.80 36.21
C LEU A 1033 -23.73 23.96 34.71
N THR A 1034 -23.37 25.12 34.15
CA THR A 1034 -23.45 25.35 32.70
C THR A 1034 -22.61 24.35 31.90
N VAL A 1035 -21.37 24.09 32.29
CA VAL A 1035 -20.54 23.13 31.56
C VAL A 1035 -20.99 21.69 31.74
N VAL A 1036 -21.61 21.34 32.87
CA VAL A 1036 -22.23 20.03 33.10
C VAL A 1036 -23.39 19.83 32.12
N GLU A 1037 -24.31 20.80 32.04
CA GLU A 1037 -25.44 20.76 31.11
C GLU A 1037 -24.98 20.67 29.66
N ASP A 1038 -24.04 21.53 29.24
CA ASP A 1038 -23.45 21.50 27.89
C ASP A 1038 -22.81 20.14 27.57
N SER A 1039 -22.13 19.53 28.56
CA SER A 1039 -21.48 18.23 28.40
C SER A 1039 -22.50 17.11 28.20
N PHE A 1040 -23.58 17.07 29.00
CA PHE A 1040 -24.66 16.10 28.81
C PHE A 1040 -25.34 16.27 27.46
N GLN A 1041 -25.64 17.51 27.04
CA GLN A 1041 -26.24 17.79 25.73
C GLN A 1041 -25.37 17.27 24.58
N VAL A 1042 -24.06 17.51 24.62
CA VAL A 1042 -23.11 16.96 23.64
C VAL A 1042 -23.10 15.43 23.63
N LEU A 1043 -23.09 14.79 24.80
CA LEU A 1043 -23.07 13.32 24.90
C LEU A 1043 -24.36 12.72 24.33
N ILE A 1044 -25.52 13.28 24.70
CA ILE A 1044 -26.84 12.87 24.22
C ILE A 1044 -26.92 12.98 22.69
N GLN A 1045 -26.56 14.14 22.14
CA GLN A 1045 -26.52 14.37 20.69
C GLN A 1045 -25.57 13.41 19.98
N THR A 1046 -24.44 13.06 20.61
CA THR A 1046 -23.46 12.14 20.03
C THR A 1046 -23.96 10.69 20.01
N VAL A 1047 -24.71 10.27 21.03
CA VAL A 1047 -25.33 8.93 21.07
C VAL A 1047 -26.45 8.82 20.02
N GLN A 1048 -27.24 9.88 19.84
CA GLN A 1048 -28.38 9.91 18.92
C GLN A 1048 -27.99 10.13 17.46
N GLY A 1049 -26.97 10.94 17.17
CA GLY A 1049 -26.60 11.34 15.81
C GLY A 1049 -25.87 10.27 14.99
N ASP A 1050 -25.51 10.64 13.76
CA ASP A 1050 -24.85 9.78 12.76
C ASP A 1050 -23.33 9.62 12.96
N ALA A 1051 -22.87 9.69 14.21
CA ALA A 1051 -21.46 9.49 14.53
C ALA A 1051 -21.05 8.02 14.29
N THR A 1052 -19.76 7.80 14.03
CA THR A 1052 -19.24 6.43 13.87
C THR A 1052 -19.53 5.57 15.10
N MET A 1053 -19.67 4.24 14.92
CA MET A 1053 -19.98 3.32 16.01
C MET A 1053 -18.98 3.41 17.18
N LYS A 1054 -17.69 3.69 16.89
CA LYS A 1054 -16.68 3.94 17.93
C LYS A 1054 -16.99 5.20 18.77
N VAL A 1055 -17.41 6.29 18.13
CA VAL A 1055 -17.77 7.53 18.82
C VAL A 1055 -19.02 7.32 19.68
N ARG A 1056 -20.05 6.64 19.14
CA ARG A 1056 -21.27 6.30 19.87
C ARG A 1056 -20.99 5.38 21.06
N TRP A 1057 -20.13 4.38 20.87
CA TRP A 1057 -19.65 3.50 21.95
C TRP A 1057 -18.99 4.30 23.08
N ASN A 1058 -18.08 5.22 22.74
CA ASN A 1058 -17.41 6.08 23.73
C ASN A 1058 -18.40 7.04 24.42
N ALA A 1059 -19.43 7.52 23.72
CA ALA A 1059 -20.44 8.40 24.31
C ALA A 1059 -21.39 7.66 25.27
N CYS A 1060 -21.81 6.43 24.94
CA CYS A 1060 -22.54 5.57 25.88
C CYS A 1060 -21.69 5.24 27.12
N TYR A 1061 -20.42 4.91 26.92
CA TYR A 1061 -19.47 4.72 28.02
C TYR A 1061 -19.34 5.97 28.89
N ALA A 1062 -19.24 7.16 28.28
CA ALA A 1062 -19.13 8.42 28.97
C ALA A 1062 -20.37 8.78 29.81
N LEU A 1063 -21.59 8.55 29.28
CA LEU A 1063 -22.83 8.71 30.05
C LEU A 1063 -22.85 7.77 31.25
N GLY A 1064 -22.46 6.51 31.06
CA GLY A 1064 -22.34 5.56 32.14
C GLY A 1064 -21.37 6.02 33.24
N ASN A 1065 -20.18 6.49 32.88
CA ASN A 1065 -19.24 7.04 33.85
C ASN A 1065 -19.79 8.27 34.58
N ALA A 1066 -20.49 9.16 33.88
CA ALA A 1066 -21.13 10.31 34.51
C ALA A 1066 -22.18 9.88 35.56
N PHE A 1067 -22.97 8.84 35.29
CA PHE A 1067 -24.00 8.35 36.21
C PHE A 1067 -23.45 7.76 37.52
N ARG A 1068 -22.15 7.41 37.56
CA ARG A 1068 -21.47 6.98 38.80
C ARG A 1068 -21.32 8.11 39.82
N ASN A 1069 -21.36 9.37 39.38
CA ASN A 1069 -21.16 10.50 40.27
C ASN A 1069 -22.40 10.78 41.11
N THR A 1070 -22.27 10.64 42.43
CA THR A 1070 -23.36 10.91 43.37
C THR A 1070 -23.64 12.40 43.55
N ALA A 1071 -22.69 13.28 43.25
CA ALA A 1071 -22.87 14.73 43.34
C ALA A 1071 -23.76 15.31 42.21
N LEU A 1072 -23.93 14.59 41.10
CA LEU A 1072 -24.77 15.05 40.00
C LEU A 1072 -26.26 14.87 40.34
N PRO A 1073 -27.13 15.84 39.96
CA PRO A 1073 -28.58 15.80 40.18
C PRO A 1073 -29.31 14.84 39.20
N LEU A 1074 -28.81 13.61 39.07
CA LEU A 1074 -29.41 12.57 38.24
C LEU A 1074 -30.78 12.20 38.82
N GLY A 1075 -31.83 12.21 38.00
CA GLY A 1075 -33.22 11.98 38.42
C GLY A 1075 -34.07 13.25 38.49
N THR A 1076 -33.44 14.39 38.78
CA THR A 1076 -34.14 15.69 38.93
C THR A 1076 -33.72 16.72 37.89
N ALA A 1077 -32.54 16.59 37.27
CA ALA A 1077 -32.08 17.48 36.23
C ALA A 1077 -32.86 17.34 34.93
N SER A 1078 -32.99 18.44 34.17
CA SER A 1078 -33.71 18.51 32.89
C SER A 1078 -33.19 17.53 31.84
N TRP A 1079 -31.87 17.33 31.76
CA TRP A 1079 -31.23 16.42 30.80
C TRP A 1079 -31.39 14.92 31.15
N THR A 1080 -31.90 14.58 32.35
CA THR A 1080 -32.01 13.18 32.81
C THR A 1080 -32.87 12.35 31.87
N SER A 1081 -34.07 12.85 31.54
CA SER A 1081 -35.02 12.10 30.71
C SER A 1081 -34.49 11.89 29.29
N GLU A 1082 -33.87 12.91 28.71
CA GLU A 1082 -33.22 12.82 27.40
C GLU A 1082 -32.06 11.82 27.40
N ALA A 1083 -31.22 11.81 28.44
CA ALA A 1083 -30.10 10.88 28.58
C ALA A 1083 -30.55 9.41 28.64
N PHE A 1084 -31.56 9.10 29.45
CA PHE A 1084 -32.15 7.76 29.47
C PHE A 1084 -32.87 7.44 28.16
N GLY A 1085 -33.57 8.40 27.56
CA GLY A 1085 -34.26 8.24 26.28
C GLY A 1085 -33.33 7.83 25.12
N VAL A 1086 -32.15 8.44 25.01
CA VAL A 1086 -31.20 8.06 23.95
C VAL A 1086 -30.56 6.69 24.22
N LEU A 1087 -30.24 6.36 25.47
CA LEU A 1087 -29.66 5.06 25.83
C LEU A 1087 -30.66 3.91 25.62
N THR A 1088 -31.92 4.12 25.99
CA THR A 1088 -33.01 3.15 25.75
C THR A 1088 -33.29 2.97 24.26
N SER A 1089 -33.23 4.02 23.45
CA SER A 1089 -33.34 3.91 21.99
C SER A 1089 -32.20 3.08 21.39
N VAL A 1090 -30.96 3.34 21.81
CA VAL A 1090 -29.76 2.67 21.28
C VAL A 1090 -29.70 1.20 21.67
N VAL A 1091 -30.00 0.85 22.93
CA VAL A 1091 -29.97 -0.56 23.38
C VAL A 1091 -30.97 -1.44 22.62
N LYS A 1092 -32.10 -0.86 22.19
CA LYS A 1092 -33.15 -1.54 21.42
C LYS A 1092 -32.82 -1.74 19.94
N SER A 1093 -32.19 -0.76 19.30
CA SER A 1093 -32.22 -0.64 17.82
C SER A 1093 -30.86 -0.52 17.14
N CYS A 1094 -29.77 -0.30 17.89
CA CYS A 1094 -28.46 -0.13 17.26
C CYS A 1094 -27.94 -1.43 16.65
N LYS A 1095 -27.53 -1.39 15.39
CA LYS A 1095 -26.99 -2.58 14.68
C LYS A 1095 -25.70 -3.14 15.30
N ASN A 1096 -24.93 -2.31 15.98
CA ASN A 1096 -23.66 -2.73 16.58
C ASN A 1096 -23.87 -3.18 18.03
N PHE A 1097 -23.57 -4.46 18.32
CA PHE A 1097 -23.80 -5.01 19.65
C PHE A 1097 -22.88 -4.42 20.72
N LYS A 1098 -21.66 -4.02 20.38
CA LYS A 1098 -20.77 -3.36 21.37
C LYS A 1098 -21.38 -2.06 21.88
N VAL A 1099 -22.03 -1.29 21.01
CA VAL A 1099 -22.75 -0.07 21.40
C VAL A 1099 -23.95 -0.43 22.28
N ARG A 1100 -24.74 -1.45 21.92
CA ARG A 1100 -25.86 -1.94 22.74
C ARG A 1100 -25.42 -2.37 24.14
N ILE A 1101 -24.32 -3.12 24.24
CA ILE A 1101 -23.72 -3.56 25.51
C ILE A 1101 -23.37 -2.36 26.39
N LYS A 1102 -22.66 -1.36 25.85
CA LYS A 1102 -22.31 -0.17 26.64
C LYS A 1102 -23.51 0.68 27.01
N SER A 1103 -24.54 0.72 26.17
CA SER A 1103 -25.81 1.38 26.50
C SER A 1103 -26.52 0.66 27.66
N ALA A 1104 -26.65 -0.67 27.61
CA ALA A 1104 -27.23 -1.47 28.68
C ALA A 1104 -26.45 -1.31 30.00
N MET A 1105 -25.11 -1.31 29.93
CA MET A 1105 -24.24 -1.09 31.09
C MET A 1105 -24.44 0.31 31.68
N ALA A 1106 -24.59 1.35 30.85
CA ALA A 1106 -24.88 2.70 31.34
C ALA A 1106 -26.24 2.78 32.07
N LEU A 1107 -27.25 2.08 31.56
CA LEU A 1107 -28.59 2.02 32.17
C LEU A 1107 -28.60 1.29 33.52
N SER A 1108 -27.58 0.49 33.86
CA SER A 1108 -27.48 -0.27 35.10
C SER A 1108 -26.46 0.29 36.10
N ILE A 1109 -26.07 1.55 35.96
CA ILE A 1109 -25.11 2.22 36.86
C ILE A 1109 -25.77 2.98 38.01
N PRO A 1110 -26.87 3.73 37.82
CA PRO A 1110 -27.45 4.50 38.92
C PRO A 1110 -27.78 3.62 40.13
N SER A 1111 -27.27 3.99 41.31
CA SER A 1111 -27.26 3.14 42.50
C SER A 1111 -28.51 3.22 43.38
N SER A 1112 -29.47 4.10 43.06
CA SER A 1112 -30.71 4.26 43.81
C SER A 1112 -31.90 4.54 42.90
N ARG A 1113 -33.11 4.22 43.36
CA ARG A 1113 -34.35 4.38 42.59
C ARG A 1113 -34.63 5.80 42.13
N GLU A 1114 -34.40 6.76 43.02
CA GLU A 1114 -34.67 8.20 42.79
C GLU A 1114 -33.88 8.74 41.58
N ARG A 1115 -32.71 8.16 41.28
CA ARG A 1115 -31.86 8.56 40.17
C ARG A 1115 -32.42 8.23 38.80
N TYR A 1116 -33.38 7.31 38.70
CA TYR A 1116 -34.08 7.04 37.45
C TYR A 1116 -35.22 8.03 37.18
N GLY A 1117 -35.51 8.95 38.11
CA GLY A 1117 -36.58 9.94 37.96
C GLY A 1117 -37.96 9.35 38.21
N SER A 1118 -38.94 9.72 37.39
CA SER A 1118 -40.35 9.35 37.59
C SER A 1118 -40.62 7.84 37.43
N LYS A 1119 -41.83 7.41 37.79
CA LYS A 1119 -42.30 6.03 37.56
C LYS A 1119 -42.26 5.67 36.08
N GLU A 1120 -42.70 6.59 35.23
CA GLU A 1120 -42.75 6.41 33.77
C GLU A 1120 -41.35 6.25 33.19
N GLN A 1121 -40.40 7.09 33.62
CA GLN A 1121 -39.03 7.03 33.14
C GLN A 1121 -38.35 5.71 33.52
N PHE A 1122 -38.59 5.20 34.74
CA PHE A 1122 -38.09 3.90 35.18
C PHE A 1122 -38.73 2.75 34.37
N ALA A 1123 -40.05 2.79 34.16
CA ALA A 1123 -40.77 1.82 33.35
C ALA A 1123 -40.29 1.79 31.89
N ASP A 1124 -39.92 2.94 31.32
CA ASP A 1124 -39.34 3.04 29.98
C ASP A 1124 -37.96 2.37 29.88
N VAL A 1125 -37.11 2.55 30.89
CA VAL A 1125 -35.80 1.89 30.96
C VAL A 1125 -35.97 0.37 31.10
N TRP A 1126 -36.84 -0.06 32.01
CA TRP A 1126 -37.21 -1.47 32.17
C TRP A 1126 -37.70 -2.08 30.86
N GLY A 1127 -38.72 -1.48 30.23
CA GLY A 1127 -39.31 -1.96 28.99
C GLY A 1127 -38.31 -2.01 27.83
N ALA A 1128 -37.37 -1.06 27.76
CA ALA A 1128 -36.33 -1.06 26.73
C ALA A 1128 -35.32 -2.20 26.90
N LEU A 1129 -34.90 -2.50 28.13
CA LEU A 1129 -33.99 -3.62 28.40
C LEU A 1129 -34.65 -4.96 28.14
N VAL A 1130 -35.92 -5.11 28.55
CA VAL A 1130 -36.77 -6.28 28.27
C VAL A 1130 -36.86 -6.51 26.76
N GLN A 1131 -37.21 -5.48 25.98
CA GLN A 1131 -37.30 -5.59 24.53
C GLN A 1131 -35.94 -5.89 23.88
N ALA A 1132 -34.85 -5.32 24.40
CA ALA A 1132 -33.51 -5.59 23.89
C ALA A 1132 -33.06 -7.03 24.16
N LEU A 1133 -33.50 -7.64 25.26
CA LEU A 1133 -33.21 -9.04 25.60
C LEU A 1133 -33.95 -10.00 24.67
N GLU A 1134 -35.24 -9.73 24.39
CA GLU A 1134 -36.01 -10.49 23.39
C GLU A 1134 -35.36 -10.47 22.01
N LYS A 1135 -34.85 -9.29 21.59
CA LYS A 1135 -34.18 -9.08 20.30
C LYS A 1135 -32.66 -9.19 20.39
N SER A 1136 -32.14 -9.99 21.31
CA SER A 1136 -30.69 -10.14 21.50
C SER A 1136 -30.04 -11.03 20.45
N GLU A 1137 -30.84 -11.85 19.75
CA GLU A 1137 -30.40 -12.76 18.69
C GLU A 1137 -30.68 -12.22 17.27
N ASP A 1138 -31.45 -11.14 17.16
CA ASP A 1138 -31.81 -10.51 15.89
C ASP A 1138 -30.61 -9.72 15.33
N THR A 1139 -29.85 -10.33 14.42
CA THR A 1139 -28.80 -9.65 13.64
C THR A 1139 -28.77 -10.11 12.19
N GLU A 1140 -28.59 -9.16 11.28
CA GLU A 1140 -28.34 -9.42 9.84
C GLU A 1140 -26.84 -9.60 9.55
N ASP A 1141 -25.97 -9.17 10.46
CA ASP A 1141 -24.52 -9.26 10.34
C ASP A 1141 -23.98 -10.44 11.17
N PHE A 1142 -23.48 -11.47 10.47
CA PHE A 1142 -22.91 -12.66 11.09
C PHE A 1142 -21.67 -12.35 11.94
N LEU A 1143 -20.90 -11.32 11.61
CA LEU A 1143 -19.70 -10.93 12.36
C LEU A 1143 -20.03 -10.37 13.76
N GLU A 1144 -21.25 -9.87 13.93
CA GLU A 1144 -21.74 -9.36 15.21
C GLU A 1144 -22.24 -10.49 16.12
N TYR A 1145 -22.62 -11.67 15.58
CA TYR A 1145 -23.19 -12.78 16.36
C TYR A 1145 -22.32 -13.22 17.56
N LYS A 1146 -20.99 -13.10 17.45
CA LYS A 1146 -20.05 -13.38 18.56
C LYS A 1146 -20.26 -12.52 19.81
N TYR A 1147 -20.98 -11.39 19.71
CA TYR A 1147 -21.26 -10.49 20.82
C TYR A 1147 -22.67 -10.69 21.44
N CYS A 1148 -23.51 -11.55 20.86
CA CYS A 1148 -24.87 -11.82 21.36
C CYS A 1148 -24.86 -12.32 22.81
N ALA A 1149 -23.94 -13.25 23.14
CA ALA A 1149 -23.82 -13.79 24.49
C ALA A 1149 -23.48 -12.69 25.49
N SER A 1150 -22.46 -11.86 25.22
CA SER A 1150 -22.06 -10.75 26.08
C SER A 1150 -23.19 -9.72 26.26
N LEU A 1151 -23.98 -9.45 25.19
CA LEU A 1151 -25.15 -8.58 25.30
C LEU A 1151 -26.21 -9.15 26.23
N ARG A 1152 -26.56 -10.43 26.10
CA ARG A 1152 -27.55 -11.07 27.00
C ARG A 1152 -27.09 -11.03 28.45
N THR A 1153 -25.83 -11.35 28.72
CA THR A 1153 -25.24 -11.26 30.05
C THR A 1153 -25.41 -9.86 30.64
N GLN A 1154 -25.07 -8.82 29.88
CA GLN A 1154 -25.20 -7.44 30.35
C GLN A 1154 -26.66 -7.01 30.55
N LEU A 1155 -27.58 -7.46 29.70
CA LEU A 1155 -29.01 -7.17 29.82
C LEU A 1155 -29.64 -7.84 31.04
N CYS A 1156 -29.29 -9.11 31.30
CA CYS A 1156 -29.72 -9.82 32.51
C CYS A 1156 -29.23 -9.11 33.77
N GLN A 1157 -27.95 -8.71 33.81
CA GLN A 1157 -27.40 -7.93 34.92
C GLN A 1157 -28.15 -6.60 35.10
N ALA A 1158 -28.43 -5.88 34.00
CA ALA A 1158 -29.16 -4.62 34.06
C ALA A 1158 -30.59 -4.77 34.58
N LEU A 1159 -31.29 -5.85 34.20
CA LEU A 1159 -32.64 -6.13 34.69
C LEU A 1159 -32.63 -6.50 36.19
N LEU A 1160 -31.70 -7.34 36.64
CA LEU A 1160 -31.55 -7.68 38.07
C LEU A 1160 -31.25 -6.44 38.90
N HIS A 1161 -30.36 -5.57 38.42
CA HIS A 1161 -30.05 -4.29 39.05
C HIS A 1161 -31.29 -3.41 39.24
N LEU A 1162 -32.14 -3.30 38.21
CA LEU A 1162 -33.38 -2.53 38.33
C LEU A 1162 -34.38 -3.15 39.32
N ILE A 1163 -34.54 -4.48 39.32
CA ILE A 1163 -35.41 -5.15 40.29
C ILE A 1163 -34.91 -4.92 41.72
N GLY A 1164 -33.59 -4.98 41.93
CA GLY A 1164 -32.96 -4.71 43.23
C GLY A 1164 -33.11 -3.27 43.73
N LEU A 1165 -33.52 -2.34 42.87
CA LEU A 1165 -33.78 -0.94 43.23
C LEU A 1165 -35.26 -0.56 43.18
N ALA A 1166 -36.14 -1.42 42.67
CA ALA A 1166 -37.55 -1.10 42.48
C ALA A 1166 -38.24 -0.75 43.80
N ASP A 1167 -39.16 0.23 43.77
CA ASP A 1167 -40.06 0.56 44.88
C ASP A 1167 -41.49 0.05 44.60
N GLU A 1168 -42.41 0.23 45.56
CA GLU A 1168 -43.81 -0.17 45.44
C GLU A 1168 -44.48 0.26 44.13
N LYS A 1169 -44.12 1.44 43.60
CA LYS A 1169 -44.79 2.01 42.42
C LYS A 1169 -44.36 1.31 41.13
N ASP A 1170 -43.19 0.69 41.11
CA ASP A 1170 -42.64 0.04 39.90
C ASP A 1170 -43.05 -1.42 39.76
N LEU A 1171 -43.42 -2.05 40.88
CA LEU A 1171 -43.72 -3.48 40.98
C LEU A 1171 -44.82 -3.95 40.03
N ASP A 1172 -45.85 -3.13 39.81
CA ASP A 1172 -46.92 -3.42 38.84
C ASP A 1172 -46.40 -3.64 37.41
N CYS A 1173 -45.46 -2.79 36.97
CA CYS A 1173 -44.90 -2.85 35.61
C CYS A 1173 -44.02 -4.11 35.45
N ILE A 1174 -43.21 -4.40 36.47
CA ILE A 1174 -42.32 -5.57 36.50
C ILE A 1174 -43.15 -6.86 36.53
N SER A 1175 -44.14 -6.94 37.43
CA SER A 1175 -45.04 -8.09 37.59
C SER A 1175 -45.80 -8.40 36.30
N LYS A 1176 -46.38 -7.38 35.65
CA LYS A 1176 -47.06 -7.55 34.36
C LYS A 1176 -46.12 -8.09 33.28
N THR A 1177 -44.91 -7.56 33.19
CA THR A 1177 -43.91 -8.01 32.21
C THR A 1177 -43.50 -9.47 32.43
N LEU A 1178 -43.28 -9.86 33.70
CA LEU A 1178 -42.92 -11.24 34.05
C LEU A 1178 -44.09 -12.20 33.86
N ALA A 1179 -45.34 -11.78 34.08
CA ALA A 1179 -46.51 -12.59 33.78
C ALA A 1179 -46.66 -12.86 32.26
N GLU A 1180 -46.37 -11.86 31.42
CA GLU A 1180 -46.49 -11.98 29.96
C GLU A 1180 -45.31 -12.73 29.32
N LYS A 1181 -44.09 -12.57 29.87
CA LYS A 1181 -42.83 -12.97 29.20
C LYS A 1181 -41.86 -13.79 30.07
N GLY A 1182 -42.24 -14.12 31.29
CA GLY A 1182 -41.38 -14.75 32.30
C GLY A 1182 -40.77 -16.08 31.85
N GLU A 1183 -41.52 -16.93 31.15
CA GLU A 1183 -41.01 -18.22 30.64
C GLU A 1183 -39.82 -18.04 29.68
N ALA A 1184 -39.88 -17.04 28.78
CA ALA A 1184 -38.79 -16.75 27.85
C ALA A 1184 -37.55 -16.20 28.59
N PHE A 1185 -37.75 -15.38 29.63
CA PHE A 1185 -36.66 -14.81 30.41
C PHE A 1185 -35.99 -15.80 31.35
N ARG A 1186 -36.73 -16.83 31.79
CA ARG A 1186 -36.21 -17.87 32.68
C ARG A 1186 -34.98 -18.55 32.07
N ALA A 1187 -35.01 -18.86 30.78
CA ALA A 1187 -33.87 -19.47 30.07
C ALA A 1187 -32.63 -18.55 30.07
N TYR A 1188 -32.82 -17.24 29.83
CA TYR A 1188 -31.73 -16.28 29.82
C TYR A 1188 -31.11 -16.07 31.21
N PHE A 1189 -31.93 -15.96 32.26
CA PHE A 1189 -31.43 -15.83 33.64
C PHE A 1189 -30.73 -17.11 34.12
N LEU A 1190 -31.25 -18.30 33.82
CA LEU A 1190 -30.53 -19.55 34.12
C LEU A 1190 -29.18 -19.60 33.41
N HIS A 1191 -29.14 -19.28 32.11
CA HIS A 1191 -27.87 -19.24 31.37
C HIS A 1191 -26.89 -18.21 31.95
N TYR A 1192 -27.37 -17.04 32.39
CA TYR A 1192 -26.55 -16.02 33.06
C TYR A 1192 -25.91 -16.54 34.36
N HIS A 1193 -26.60 -17.39 35.12
CA HIS A 1193 -26.08 -17.92 36.39
C HIS A 1193 -25.28 -19.22 36.27
N ILE A 1194 -25.31 -19.89 35.11
CA ILE A 1194 -24.61 -21.19 34.90
C ILE A 1194 -23.40 -21.05 33.97
N SER A 1195 -23.42 -20.11 33.01
CA SER A 1195 -22.36 -20.01 32.00
C SER A 1195 -21.05 -19.43 32.56
N THR A 1196 -19.99 -20.25 32.52
CA THR A 1196 -18.59 -19.82 32.59
C THR A 1196 -18.24 -19.12 31.27
N ALA A 1197 -17.61 -17.96 31.36
CA ALA A 1197 -17.32 -17.12 30.20
C ALA A 1197 -16.13 -17.69 29.39
N GLU A 1198 -16.31 -18.82 28.70
CA GLU A 1198 -15.35 -19.31 27.72
C GLU A 1198 -15.62 -18.62 26.37
N GLY A 1199 -14.73 -17.70 25.96
CA GLY A 1199 -14.74 -17.05 24.63
C GLY A 1199 -15.23 -15.60 24.56
N SER A 1200 -15.45 -14.90 25.68
CA SER A 1200 -15.88 -13.48 25.66
C SER A 1200 -14.69 -12.50 25.69
N GLU A 1201 -14.56 -11.60 24.69
CA GLU A 1201 -13.60 -10.48 24.69
C GLU A 1201 -13.84 -9.47 25.84
N VAL A 1202 -15.01 -9.51 26.48
CA VAL A 1202 -15.37 -8.66 27.62
C VAL A 1202 -15.54 -9.57 28.84
N PRO A 1203 -14.67 -9.48 29.86
CA PRO A 1203 -14.86 -10.22 31.10
C PRO A 1203 -16.23 -9.89 31.67
N PRO A 1204 -17.02 -10.87 32.13
CA PRO A 1204 -18.23 -10.56 32.85
C PRO A 1204 -17.90 -9.71 34.08
N CYS A 1205 -18.70 -8.68 34.34
CA CYS A 1205 -18.47 -7.73 35.43
C CYS A 1205 -18.46 -8.39 36.81
N LEU A 1206 -19.11 -9.57 36.93
CA LEU A 1206 -19.25 -10.34 38.15
C LEU A 1206 -18.98 -11.83 37.88
N GLY A 1207 -18.25 -12.47 38.80
CA GLY A 1207 -18.04 -13.91 38.84
C GLY A 1207 -19.33 -14.68 39.19
N LEU A 1208 -19.38 -16.00 38.94
CA LEU A 1208 -20.59 -16.81 39.18
C LEU A 1208 -21.10 -16.70 40.63
N GLN A 1209 -20.19 -16.68 41.60
CA GLN A 1209 -20.52 -16.52 43.02
C GLN A 1209 -21.09 -15.13 43.33
N GLU A 1210 -20.54 -14.08 42.72
CA GLU A 1210 -21.02 -12.71 42.89
C GLU A 1210 -22.41 -12.52 42.25
N ARG A 1211 -22.68 -13.15 41.10
CA ARG A 1211 -24.01 -13.16 40.47
C ARG A 1211 -25.06 -13.82 41.38
N ALA A 1212 -24.71 -14.95 42.00
CA ALA A 1212 -25.61 -15.62 42.94
C ALA A 1212 -25.90 -14.74 44.16
N GLN A 1213 -24.88 -14.06 44.70
CA GLN A 1213 -25.06 -13.09 45.79
C GLN A 1213 -25.90 -11.89 45.39
N GLU A 1214 -25.76 -11.39 44.16
CA GLU A 1214 -26.59 -10.31 43.61
C GLU A 1214 -28.06 -10.73 43.55
N LEU A 1215 -28.35 -11.92 43.01
CA LEU A 1215 -29.72 -12.45 42.97
C LEU A 1215 -30.33 -12.59 44.37
N GLU A 1216 -29.57 -13.10 45.33
CA GLU A 1216 -30.04 -13.23 46.72
C GLU A 1216 -30.37 -11.87 47.35
N LYS A 1217 -29.51 -10.86 47.14
CA LYS A 1217 -29.77 -9.49 47.60
C LYS A 1217 -31.07 -8.92 47.01
N VAL A 1218 -31.33 -9.18 45.74
CA VAL A 1218 -32.57 -8.77 45.08
C VAL A 1218 -33.80 -9.44 45.71
N ILE A 1219 -33.73 -10.74 46.00
CA ILE A 1219 -34.82 -11.48 46.66
C ILE A 1219 -35.09 -10.91 48.06
N VAL A 1220 -34.03 -10.67 48.85
CA VAL A 1220 -34.14 -10.07 50.19
C VAL A 1220 -34.75 -8.66 50.13
N HIS A 1221 -34.34 -7.83 49.17
CA HIS A 1221 -34.92 -6.50 48.95
C HIS A 1221 -36.42 -6.59 48.68
N LEU A 1222 -36.84 -7.46 47.77
CA LEU A 1222 -38.27 -7.64 47.48
C LEU A 1222 -39.05 -8.14 48.71
N ARG A 1223 -38.56 -9.15 49.43
CA ARG A 1223 -39.20 -9.66 50.67
C ARG A 1223 -39.34 -8.59 51.75
N SER A 1224 -38.46 -7.60 51.79
CA SER A 1224 -38.61 -6.47 52.73
C SER A 1224 -39.86 -5.61 52.47
N MET A 1225 -40.47 -5.71 51.28
CA MET A 1225 -41.66 -4.97 50.86
C MET A 1225 -42.97 -5.81 50.97
N GLU A 1226 -42.93 -6.96 51.63
CA GLU A 1226 -44.07 -7.91 51.73
C GLU A 1226 -45.31 -7.34 52.45
N GLN A 1227 -45.15 -6.26 53.22
CA GLN A 1227 -46.25 -5.57 53.92
C GLN A 1227 -47.07 -4.62 53.03
N VAL A 1228 -46.73 -4.50 51.76
CA VAL A 1228 -47.36 -3.59 50.80
C VAL A 1228 -48.69 -4.19 50.26
N PRO A 1229 -49.80 -3.42 50.15
CA PRO A 1229 -51.12 -3.94 49.78
C PRO A 1229 -51.21 -4.63 48.40
N GLN A 1230 -50.24 -4.36 47.51
CA GLN A 1230 -50.15 -4.91 46.15
C GLN A 1230 -48.83 -5.68 45.93
N PHE A 1231 -48.33 -6.35 46.97
CA PHE A 1231 -47.08 -7.11 46.88
C PHE A 1231 -47.16 -8.24 45.83
N PRO A 1232 -46.30 -8.23 44.79
CA PRO A 1232 -46.36 -9.22 43.74
C PRO A 1232 -45.57 -10.49 44.14
N GLU A 1233 -46.17 -11.33 44.98
CA GLU A 1233 -45.61 -12.63 45.41
C GLU A 1233 -45.07 -13.47 44.24
N ALA A 1234 -45.69 -13.33 43.06
CA ALA A 1234 -45.29 -13.99 41.82
C ALA A 1234 -43.87 -13.61 41.35
N VAL A 1235 -43.42 -12.37 41.57
CA VAL A 1235 -42.08 -11.90 41.17
C VAL A 1235 -41.00 -12.53 42.05
N VAL A 1236 -41.26 -12.57 43.37
CA VAL A 1236 -40.33 -13.20 44.32
C VAL A 1236 -40.26 -14.70 44.09
N THR A 1237 -41.41 -15.36 43.96
CA THR A 1237 -41.50 -16.79 43.63
C THR A 1237 -40.75 -17.11 42.32
N TYR A 1238 -40.85 -16.24 41.31
CA TYR A 1238 -40.13 -16.41 40.04
C TYR A 1238 -38.59 -16.37 40.22
N LEU A 1239 -38.06 -15.43 40.99
CA LEU A 1239 -36.62 -15.33 41.25
C LEU A 1239 -36.10 -16.44 42.18
N GLU A 1240 -36.87 -16.82 43.20
CA GLU A 1240 -36.56 -17.95 44.09
C GLU A 1240 -36.47 -19.27 43.29
N ASN A 1241 -37.39 -19.48 42.34
CA ASN A 1241 -37.35 -20.63 41.43
C ASN A 1241 -36.08 -20.66 40.56
N ILE A 1242 -35.59 -19.49 40.11
CA ILE A 1242 -34.32 -19.39 39.38
C ILE A 1242 -33.15 -19.74 40.30
N SER A 1243 -33.11 -19.16 41.51
CA SER A 1243 -32.07 -19.43 42.51
C SER A 1243 -31.98 -20.91 42.89
N GLN A 1244 -33.13 -21.57 43.10
CA GLN A 1244 -33.21 -23.02 43.37
C GLN A 1244 -32.74 -23.85 42.17
N SER A 1245 -33.07 -23.44 40.95
CA SER A 1245 -32.64 -24.15 39.73
C SER A 1245 -31.11 -24.06 39.53
N CYS A 1246 -30.49 -22.94 39.91
CA CYS A 1246 -29.04 -22.73 39.82
C CYS A 1246 -28.25 -23.47 40.92
N SER A 1247 -28.82 -23.64 42.12
CA SER A 1247 -28.19 -24.41 43.21
C SER A 1247 -28.26 -25.92 42.98
N GLY A 1248 -29.32 -26.40 42.32
CA GLY A 1248 -29.46 -27.81 41.92
C GLY A 1248 -28.50 -28.24 40.80
N SER A 1249 -28.13 -27.35 39.88
CA SER A 1249 -27.16 -27.66 38.81
C SER A 1249 -25.71 -27.62 39.28
N ALA A 1250 -25.38 -26.78 40.29
CA ALA A 1250 -24.04 -26.70 40.88
C ALA A 1250 -23.66 -27.92 41.76
N GLN A 1251 -24.63 -28.72 42.20
CA GLN A 1251 -24.38 -30.00 42.89
C GLN A 1251 -24.19 -31.19 41.93
N ALA A 1252 -24.47 -31.01 40.62
CA ALA A 1252 -24.39 -32.05 39.60
C ALA A 1252 -23.19 -31.89 38.63
N SER A 1253 -22.37 -30.85 38.81
CA SER A 1253 -21.17 -30.55 38.03
C SER A 1253 -19.88 -30.91 38.76
#